data_AF-A0A927E9P3-F1
#
_entry.id   AF-A0A927E9P3-F1
#
_cell.length_a   1.000
_cell.length_b   1.000
_cell.length_c   1.000
_cell.angle_alpha   90.00
_cell.angle_beta   90.00
_cell.angle_gamma   90.00
#
_symmetry.space_group_name_H-M   'P 1'
#
loop_
_entity.id
_entity.type
_entity.pdbx_description
1 polymer ?
#
loop_
_entity_poly.entity_id
_entity_poly.type
_entity_poly.pdbx_seq_one_letter_code
_entity_poly.pdbx_strand_id
1 'polypeptide(L)'
;MRPGTLFFVIGPSGAGKDTLMLGAREALEATGRYVFARRAITRPAGSPGEDHEAVSDAEFEGRRTAGEFLIDWEAHGLRYGLPASLEGELAAGRHVVANGSRAVVDALSRRATRLVLVDVVAPAAVLARRIAERGREDSGAICERLARVVEPPPAGVRRVEVLNDDTPSVGVERFVAAIENAANYLTLKRMPFLTGRRFCAYLPVGGTVDGRDYLGPGKIELSNGTAAVRTEVQAVEPSGLLEADEIGLSAEAFAEFAMPEGSEVTIRRTPSPESREALTGKLRGEALSEEQYRLLIRDIVESRYPDAEVAAFLVAATQKLTDREVAALARVRTGFSQRIAWPDRIVVDKHSMGGIPGSRITLIVVPIIAAHGKFLMPKTSSRAITSAAGTADAMEVVANVELDPAGLRRCLEQARACIAWNGRLNHSVVDDVMNAITRPLGIDSNRWSVASILSKKFTAGSTNVIVDLPYGPRAKLHSLEEATELARLFEFVGQELGLVVEAHPTDGSRPIGRGIGPALEVRDVRWVLNRDPQAPPDLLEKALFFASRILAWDPDIGSPEAGRERAVALLESGAAARAFEAIIDAQGRRAPPIEPGLLVHTVRAGRSGLIEEIDGWAVAGIARRAGAPFDKSAGVDLKMRVGEEVRAGDALFAIHASSAADLDEAKRLAEAEACYLIGD
;
A
#
# COMPACT_ATOMS: atom_id res chain seq x y z
N MET A 1 22.75 9.83 -32.69
CA MET A 1 22.39 8.44 -32.36
C MET A 1 23.59 7.83 -31.65
N ARG A 2 23.43 7.18 -30.48
CA ARG A 2 24.55 6.54 -29.78
C ARG A 2 25.07 5.38 -30.67
N PRO A 3 26.39 5.18 -30.80
CA PRO A 3 26.89 4.01 -31.51
C PRO A 3 26.44 2.72 -30.83
N GLY A 4 26.14 1.71 -31.64
CA GLY A 4 25.75 0.39 -31.21
C GLY A 4 26.84 -0.29 -30.38
N THR A 5 26.43 -1.36 -29.71
CA THR A 5 27.34 -2.20 -28.89
C THR A 5 27.83 -3.36 -29.72
N LEU A 6 29.14 -3.61 -29.69
CA LEU A 6 29.72 -4.85 -30.19
C LEU A 6 29.65 -5.92 -29.10
N PHE A 7 28.76 -6.89 -29.27
CA PHE A 7 28.66 -8.09 -28.44
C PHE A 7 29.59 -9.16 -29.00
N PHE A 8 30.74 -9.33 -28.37
CA PHE A 8 31.77 -10.27 -28.81
C PHE A 8 31.67 -11.57 -28.03
N VAL A 9 31.20 -12.62 -28.69
CA VAL A 9 30.84 -13.90 -28.10
C VAL A 9 32.09 -14.79 -28.02
N ILE A 10 32.47 -15.15 -26.81
CA ILE A 10 33.61 -16.02 -26.50
C ILE A 10 33.16 -17.23 -25.69
N GLY A 11 34.03 -18.23 -25.55
CA GLY A 11 33.75 -19.42 -24.75
C GLY A 11 34.51 -20.64 -25.27
N PRO A 12 34.70 -21.68 -24.44
CA PRO A 12 35.44 -22.87 -24.82
C PRO A 12 34.76 -23.62 -26.00
N SER A 13 35.54 -24.50 -26.64
CA SER A 13 34.97 -25.42 -27.63
C SER A 13 33.95 -26.35 -26.94
N GLY A 14 32.83 -26.63 -27.61
CA GLY A 14 31.73 -27.42 -27.01
C GLY A 14 30.76 -26.62 -26.12
N ALA A 15 31.04 -25.34 -25.83
CA ALA A 15 30.14 -24.49 -25.03
C ALA A 15 28.80 -24.17 -25.72
N GLY A 16 28.65 -24.47 -27.01
CA GLY A 16 27.41 -24.29 -27.76
C GLY A 16 27.20 -22.89 -28.37
N LYS A 17 28.24 -22.05 -28.45
CA LYS A 17 28.19 -20.67 -29.00
C LYS A 17 27.39 -20.56 -30.31
N ASP A 18 27.74 -21.36 -31.32
CA ASP A 18 27.12 -21.28 -32.65
C ASP A 18 25.62 -21.61 -32.59
N THR A 19 25.23 -22.57 -31.75
CA THR A 19 23.83 -22.95 -31.53
C THR A 19 23.05 -21.82 -30.87
N LEU A 20 23.63 -21.18 -29.84
CA LEU A 20 22.99 -20.06 -29.15
C LEU A 20 22.84 -18.84 -30.07
N MET A 21 23.89 -18.51 -30.82
CA MET A 21 23.86 -17.41 -31.78
C MET A 21 22.85 -17.65 -32.90
N LEU A 22 22.75 -18.87 -33.42
CA LEU A 22 21.78 -19.21 -34.45
C LEU A 22 20.34 -19.06 -33.94
N GLY A 23 20.03 -19.59 -32.75
CA GLY A 23 18.70 -19.44 -32.15
C GLY A 23 18.37 -17.99 -31.76
N ALA A 24 19.36 -17.22 -31.31
CA ALA A 24 19.19 -15.81 -30.96
C ALA A 24 19.00 -14.91 -32.19
N ARG A 25 19.51 -15.31 -33.37
CA ARG A 25 19.39 -14.55 -34.62
C ARG A 25 17.94 -14.29 -34.97
N GLU A 26 17.09 -15.31 -34.92
CA GLU A 26 15.66 -15.19 -35.23
C GLU A 26 14.95 -14.19 -34.31
N ALA A 27 15.26 -14.22 -33.01
CA ALA A 27 14.64 -13.33 -32.03
C ALA A 27 15.14 -11.87 -32.12
N LEU A 28 16.45 -11.67 -32.30
CA LEU A 28 17.08 -10.36 -32.21
C LEU A 28 17.08 -9.59 -33.54
N GLU A 29 17.32 -10.24 -34.69
CA GLU A 29 17.33 -9.54 -35.98
C GLU A 29 15.94 -9.03 -36.37
N ALA A 30 14.86 -9.72 -35.95
CA ALA A 30 13.48 -9.30 -36.17
C ALA A 30 13.17 -7.90 -35.60
N THR A 31 13.96 -7.44 -34.62
CA THR A 31 13.81 -6.10 -34.02
C THR A 31 14.37 -4.97 -34.91
N GLY A 32 15.20 -5.30 -35.91
CA GLY A 32 15.95 -4.34 -36.72
C GLY A 32 17.09 -3.61 -35.98
N ARG A 33 17.30 -3.89 -34.69
CA ARG A 33 18.33 -3.26 -33.83
C ARG A 33 19.63 -4.05 -33.77
N TYR A 34 19.61 -5.32 -34.12
CA TYR A 34 20.76 -6.23 -34.02
C TYR A 34 21.16 -6.77 -35.39
N VAL A 35 22.46 -6.95 -35.59
CA VAL A 35 23.07 -7.53 -36.79
C VAL A 35 24.03 -8.63 -36.35
N PHE A 36 23.86 -9.84 -36.88
CA PHE A 36 24.81 -10.92 -36.63
C PHE A 36 25.94 -10.87 -37.66
N ALA A 37 27.17 -10.65 -37.17
CA ALA A 37 28.33 -10.51 -38.04
C ALA A 37 28.64 -11.83 -38.76
N ARG A 38 28.82 -11.75 -40.09
CA ARG A 38 29.34 -12.83 -40.91
C ARG A 38 30.85 -12.68 -41.03
N ARG A 39 31.60 -13.66 -40.53
CA ARG A 39 33.08 -13.62 -40.55
C ARG A 39 33.61 -14.08 -41.90
N ALA A 40 34.71 -13.47 -42.36
CA ALA A 40 35.53 -14.04 -43.42
C ALA A 40 36.46 -15.09 -42.82
N ILE A 41 36.44 -16.32 -43.34
CA ILE A 41 37.22 -17.44 -42.80
C ILE A 41 37.90 -18.20 -43.94
N THR A 42 39.16 -18.61 -43.76
CA THR A 42 39.89 -19.47 -44.71
C THR A 42 39.45 -20.94 -44.69
N ARG A 43 38.13 -21.15 -44.57
CA ARG A 43 37.48 -22.46 -44.48
C ARG A 43 36.54 -22.65 -45.68
N PRO A 44 36.44 -23.86 -46.27
CA PRO A 44 35.56 -24.11 -47.40
C PRO A 44 34.08 -23.82 -47.09
N ALA A 45 33.37 -23.27 -48.07
CA ALA A 45 31.93 -23.04 -48.00
C ALA A 45 31.17 -24.34 -47.71
N GLY A 46 30.13 -24.27 -46.86
CA GLY A 46 29.33 -25.44 -46.47
C GLY A 46 29.93 -26.31 -45.35
N SER A 47 31.08 -25.92 -44.78
CA SER A 47 31.64 -26.61 -43.60
C SER A 47 30.70 -26.49 -42.38
N PRO A 48 30.58 -27.53 -41.53
CA PRO A 48 29.76 -27.49 -40.32
C PRO A 48 30.18 -26.36 -39.36
N GLY A 49 29.22 -25.57 -38.88
CA GLY A 49 29.44 -24.46 -37.95
C GLY A 49 28.58 -23.25 -38.30
N GLU A 50 29.01 -22.07 -37.89
CA GLU A 50 28.32 -20.81 -38.23
C GLU A 50 28.34 -20.48 -39.74
N ASP A 51 27.37 -19.65 -40.14
CA ASP A 51 27.36 -18.99 -41.44
C ASP A 51 28.53 -17.99 -41.54
N HIS A 52 29.37 -18.16 -42.55
CA HIS A 52 30.60 -17.41 -42.78
C HIS A 52 30.83 -17.17 -44.28
N GLU A 53 31.66 -16.19 -44.59
CA GLU A 53 32.20 -15.93 -45.92
C GLU A 53 33.48 -16.77 -46.10
N ALA A 54 33.45 -17.74 -47.01
CA ALA A 54 34.60 -18.58 -47.32
C ALA A 54 35.54 -17.85 -48.27
N VAL A 55 36.78 -17.62 -47.85
CA VAL A 55 37.82 -16.95 -48.65
C VAL A 55 39.06 -17.83 -48.76
N SER A 56 39.84 -17.66 -49.83
CA SER A 56 41.15 -18.33 -49.90
C SER A 56 42.19 -17.64 -49.00
N ASP A 57 43.29 -18.30 -48.66
CA ASP A 57 44.37 -17.66 -47.89
C ASP A 57 44.96 -16.43 -48.62
N ALA A 58 45.08 -16.50 -49.95
CA ALA A 58 45.57 -15.39 -50.77
C ALA A 58 44.60 -14.20 -50.75
N GLU A 59 43.30 -14.47 -50.82
CA GLU A 59 42.24 -13.47 -50.74
C GLU A 59 42.16 -12.85 -49.34
N PHE A 60 42.26 -13.67 -48.29
CA PHE A 60 42.28 -13.19 -46.91
C PHE A 60 43.44 -12.22 -46.67
N GLU A 61 44.65 -12.58 -47.12
CA GLU A 61 45.84 -11.72 -46.99
C GLU A 61 45.69 -10.42 -47.79
N GLY A 62 45.09 -10.51 -49.00
CA GLY A 62 44.76 -9.33 -49.81
C GLY A 62 43.84 -8.37 -49.08
N ARG A 63 42.74 -8.87 -48.51
CA ARG A 63 41.74 -8.09 -47.75
C ARG A 63 42.33 -7.51 -46.46
N ARG A 64 43.17 -8.28 -45.76
CA ARG A 64 43.91 -7.83 -44.58
C ARG A 64 44.85 -6.67 -44.92
N THR A 65 45.60 -6.77 -46.02
CA THR A 65 46.51 -5.70 -46.48
C THR A 65 45.76 -4.46 -46.93
N ALA A 66 44.56 -4.63 -47.51
CA ALA A 66 43.66 -3.54 -47.90
C ALA A 66 42.94 -2.88 -46.72
N GLY A 67 43.08 -3.39 -45.48
CA GLY A 67 42.43 -2.83 -44.30
C GLY A 67 40.92 -3.12 -44.23
N GLU A 68 40.44 -4.17 -44.89
CA GLU A 68 39.02 -4.51 -44.96
C GLU A 68 38.47 -5.19 -43.69
N PHE A 69 39.32 -5.43 -42.68
CA PHE A 69 38.93 -6.05 -41.42
C PHE A 69 38.98 -5.07 -40.25
N LEU A 70 37.90 -5.04 -39.46
CA LEU A 70 37.85 -4.42 -38.14
C LEU A 70 38.85 -5.09 -37.19
N ILE A 71 38.90 -6.41 -37.22
CA ILE A 71 39.86 -7.23 -36.48
C ILE A 71 40.04 -8.58 -37.18
N ASP A 72 41.25 -9.12 -37.16
CA ASP A 72 41.59 -10.44 -37.70
C ASP A 72 42.46 -11.24 -36.73
N TRP A 73 42.40 -12.57 -36.82
CA TRP A 73 43.23 -13.49 -36.03
C TRP A 73 43.39 -14.86 -36.68
N GLU A 74 44.36 -15.61 -36.18
CA GLU A 74 44.59 -17.01 -36.56
C GLU A 74 44.25 -17.93 -35.38
N ALA A 75 43.55 -19.03 -35.66
CA ALA A 75 43.29 -20.08 -34.69
C ALA A 75 43.11 -21.44 -35.40
N HIS A 76 43.67 -22.51 -34.83
CA HIS A 76 43.52 -23.88 -35.35
C HIS A 76 43.88 -24.03 -36.84
N GLY A 77 44.87 -23.28 -37.33
CA GLY A 77 45.33 -23.32 -38.72
C GLY A 77 44.39 -22.62 -39.72
N LEU A 78 43.42 -21.86 -39.24
CA LEU A 78 42.51 -21.04 -40.04
C LEU A 78 42.64 -19.57 -39.66
N ARG A 79 42.37 -18.68 -40.62
CA ARG A 79 42.35 -17.23 -40.44
C ARG A 79 40.91 -16.74 -40.39
N TYR A 80 40.64 -15.80 -39.50
CA TYR A 80 39.31 -15.26 -39.23
C TYR A 80 39.38 -13.73 -39.27
N GLY A 81 38.42 -13.10 -39.95
CA GLY A 81 38.32 -11.65 -40.06
C GLY A 81 36.90 -11.18 -39.84
N LEU A 82 36.72 -10.14 -39.02
CA LEU A 82 35.47 -9.39 -38.94
C LEU A 82 35.54 -8.20 -39.90
N PRO A 83 34.61 -8.07 -40.86
CA PRO A 83 34.62 -6.98 -41.84
C PRO A 83 34.58 -5.59 -41.21
N ALA A 84 35.33 -4.64 -41.78
CA ALA A 84 35.34 -3.24 -41.37
C ALA A 84 33.98 -2.54 -41.60
N SER A 85 33.14 -3.06 -42.50
CA SER A 85 31.79 -2.55 -42.75
C SER A 85 30.90 -2.54 -41.51
N LEU A 86 31.20 -3.38 -40.50
CA LEU A 86 30.51 -3.40 -39.21
C LEU A 86 30.66 -2.10 -38.41
N GLU A 87 31.70 -1.29 -38.68
CA GLU A 87 31.82 0.04 -38.08
C GLU A 87 30.67 0.96 -38.50
N GLY A 88 30.21 0.86 -39.75
CA GLY A 88 29.05 1.61 -40.25
C GLY A 88 27.75 1.21 -39.56
N GLU A 89 27.58 -0.08 -39.27
CA GLU A 89 26.45 -0.64 -38.52
C GLU A 89 26.43 -0.10 -37.09
N LEU A 90 27.57 -0.15 -36.41
CA LEU A 90 27.73 0.41 -35.06
C LEU A 90 27.52 1.92 -35.07
N ALA A 91 28.07 2.66 -36.03
CA ALA A 91 27.86 4.11 -36.15
C ALA A 91 26.38 4.48 -36.41
N ALA A 92 25.65 3.63 -37.12
CA ALA A 92 24.20 3.76 -37.34
C ALA A 92 23.35 3.38 -36.10
N GLY A 93 23.99 2.99 -34.99
CA GLY A 93 23.31 2.65 -33.74
C GLY A 93 22.81 1.20 -33.66
N ARG A 94 23.12 0.35 -34.65
CA ARG A 94 22.77 -1.08 -34.60
C ARG A 94 23.80 -1.86 -33.77
N HIS A 95 23.32 -2.75 -32.91
CA HIS A 95 24.17 -3.64 -32.13
C HIS A 95 24.70 -4.76 -33.02
N VAL A 96 25.98 -5.08 -32.90
CA VAL A 96 26.61 -6.15 -33.68
C VAL A 96 26.91 -7.32 -32.76
N VAL A 97 26.42 -8.52 -33.09
CA VAL A 97 26.74 -9.76 -32.37
C VAL A 97 27.73 -10.57 -33.20
N ALA A 98 28.93 -10.79 -32.68
CA ALA A 98 30.03 -11.40 -33.42
C ALA A 98 30.68 -12.54 -32.64
N ASN A 99 30.91 -13.67 -33.31
CA ASN A 99 31.64 -14.80 -32.73
C ASN A 99 33.15 -14.51 -32.73
N GLY A 100 33.84 -14.80 -31.64
CA GLY A 100 35.17 -14.26 -31.37
C GLY A 100 36.16 -15.24 -30.76
N SER A 101 37.42 -14.82 -30.75
CA SER A 101 38.49 -15.45 -29.97
C SER A 101 38.95 -14.53 -28.85
N ARG A 102 39.23 -15.11 -27.67
CA ARG A 102 39.79 -14.36 -26.53
C ARG A 102 41.10 -13.64 -26.87
N ALA A 103 41.87 -14.17 -27.84
CA ALA A 103 43.16 -13.65 -28.26
C ALA A 103 43.11 -12.21 -28.83
N VAL A 104 41.97 -11.77 -29.35
CA VAL A 104 41.83 -10.43 -29.96
C VAL A 104 41.03 -9.45 -29.12
N VAL A 105 40.57 -9.85 -27.95
CA VAL A 105 39.73 -9.01 -27.09
C VAL A 105 40.42 -7.69 -26.72
N ASP A 106 41.72 -7.74 -26.41
CA ASP A 106 42.50 -6.56 -26.02
C ASP A 106 42.79 -5.61 -27.20
N ALA A 107 42.94 -6.15 -28.41
CA ALA A 107 43.06 -5.33 -29.61
C ALA A 107 41.71 -4.71 -29.99
N LEU A 108 40.63 -5.47 -29.81
CA LEU A 108 39.27 -5.04 -30.12
C LEU A 108 38.75 -3.99 -29.13
N SER A 109 39.10 -4.09 -27.85
CA SER A 109 38.71 -3.12 -26.82
C SER A 109 39.26 -1.71 -27.07
N ARG A 110 40.40 -1.62 -27.76
CA ARG A 110 41.02 -0.35 -28.16
C ARG A 110 40.39 0.28 -29.42
N ARG A 111 39.62 -0.49 -30.19
CA ARG A 111 38.98 -0.06 -31.45
C ARG A 111 37.47 0.17 -31.31
N ALA A 112 36.78 -0.69 -30.56
CA ALA A 112 35.33 -0.61 -30.41
C ALA A 112 34.96 0.38 -29.30
N THR A 113 34.14 1.39 -29.62
CA THR A 113 33.64 2.38 -28.66
C THR A 113 32.85 1.74 -27.51
N ARG A 114 32.12 0.65 -27.79
CA ARG A 114 31.37 -0.14 -26.78
C ARG A 114 31.53 -1.62 -27.08
N LEU A 115 32.28 -2.31 -26.22
CA LEU A 115 32.53 -3.75 -26.31
C LEU A 115 31.94 -4.44 -25.08
N VAL A 116 31.10 -5.46 -25.33
CA VAL A 116 30.62 -6.39 -24.31
C VAL A 116 31.04 -7.79 -24.69
N LEU A 117 31.79 -8.45 -23.80
CA LEU A 117 32.15 -9.85 -23.95
C LEU A 117 31.00 -10.72 -23.44
N VAL A 118 30.47 -11.57 -24.31
CA VAL A 118 29.48 -12.58 -23.93
C VAL A 118 30.22 -13.91 -23.80
N ASP A 119 30.53 -14.31 -22.57
CA ASP A 119 31.27 -15.54 -22.29
C ASP A 119 30.32 -16.70 -22.06
N VAL A 120 30.19 -17.56 -23.06
CA VAL A 120 29.34 -18.75 -22.98
C VAL A 120 30.12 -19.85 -22.28
N VAL A 121 29.65 -20.24 -21.10
CA VAL A 121 30.28 -21.25 -20.24
C VAL A 121 29.38 -22.47 -20.11
N ALA A 122 29.99 -23.62 -19.86
CA ALA A 122 29.27 -24.84 -19.50
C ALA A 122 30.15 -25.67 -18.54
N PRO A 123 29.56 -26.48 -17.64
CA PRO A 123 30.32 -27.35 -16.75
C PRO A 123 31.25 -28.28 -17.53
N ALA A 124 32.43 -28.58 -16.96
CA ALA A 124 33.45 -29.40 -17.63
C ALA A 124 32.92 -30.77 -18.11
N ALA A 125 32.02 -31.39 -17.33
CA ALA A 125 31.36 -32.65 -17.70
C ALA A 125 30.45 -32.51 -18.95
N VAL A 126 29.75 -31.38 -19.08
CA VAL A 126 28.90 -31.07 -20.24
C VAL A 126 29.74 -30.80 -21.48
N LEU A 127 30.84 -30.05 -21.33
CA LEU A 127 31.80 -29.80 -22.40
C LEU A 127 32.44 -31.11 -22.88
N ALA A 128 32.91 -31.95 -21.96
CA ALA A 128 33.51 -33.25 -22.28
C ALA A 128 32.55 -34.15 -23.06
N ARG A 129 31.28 -34.25 -22.62
CA ARG A 129 30.24 -35.01 -23.33
C ARG A 129 30.01 -34.47 -24.75
N ARG A 130 29.81 -33.15 -24.90
CA ARG A 130 29.55 -32.50 -26.19
C ARG A 130 30.75 -32.58 -27.15
N ILE A 131 31.98 -32.62 -26.62
CA ILE A 131 33.21 -32.79 -27.40
C ILE A 131 33.36 -34.27 -27.83
N ALA A 132 33.09 -35.22 -26.93
CA ALA A 132 33.13 -36.65 -27.22
C ALA A 132 32.09 -37.06 -28.28
N GLU A 133 30.87 -36.53 -28.23
CA GLU A 133 29.80 -36.75 -29.22
C GLU A 133 30.17 -36.27 -30.63
N ARG A 134 31.13 -35.34 -30.76
CA ARG A 134 31.62 -34.86 -32.07
C ARG A 134 32.66 -35.80 -32.71
N GLY A 135 33.14 -36.82 -31.99
CA GLY A 135 33.98 -37.90 -32.52
C GLY A 135 35.37 -37.48 -33.01
N ARG A 136 35.92 -36.35 -32.54
CA ARG A 136 37.16 -35.76 -33.08
C ARG A 136 38.42 -35.93 -32.23
N GLU A 137 38.36 -36.38 -30.97
CA GLU A 137 39.51 -36.36 -30.04
C GLU A 137 39.48 -37.50 -28.98
N ASP A 138 40.66 -37.93 -28.50
CA ASP A 138 40.86 -38.85 -27.36
C ASP A 138 40.61 -38.14 -26.01
N SER A 139 40.02 -38.87 -25.06
CA SER A 139 39.86 -38.52 -23.64
C SER A 139 41.02 -37.75 -22.98
N GLY A 140 42.28 -38.05 -23.29
CA GLY A 140 43.45 -37.34 -22.75
C GLY A 140 43.57 -35.88 -23.21
N ALA A 141 43.31 -35.62 -24.50
CA ALA A 141 43.35 -34.28 -25.09
C ALA A 141 42.19 -33.38 -24.64
N ILE A 142 41.05 -33.98 -24.27
CA ILE A 142 39.87 -33.27 -23.75
C ILE A 142 40.15 -32.73 -22.34
N CYS A 143 40.82 -33.51 -21.49
CA CYS A 143 41.16 -33.11 -20.12
C CYS A 143 42.18 -31.96 -20.07
N GLU A 144 43.25 -32.00 -20.87
CA GLU A 144 44.24 -30.90 -20.95
C GLU A 144 43.61 -29.59 -21.45
N ARG A 145 42.63 -29.68 -22.34
CA ARG A 145 41.93 -28.53 -22.90
C ARG A 145 40.94 -27.90 -21.92
N LEU A 146 40.35 -28.69 -21.02
CA LEU A 146 39.50 -28.24 -19.92
C LEU A 146 40.29 -27.66 -18.74
N ALA A 147 41.56 -28.07 -18.57
CA ALA A 147 42.45 -27.61 -17.50
C ALA A 147 43.15 -26.26 -17.79
N ARG A 148 42.99 -25.68 -19.00
CA ARG A 148 43.58 -24.38 -19.35
C ARG A 148 42.98 -23.25 -18.51
N VAL A 149 43.84 -22.58 -17.75
CA VAL A 149 43.52 -21.36 -17.01
C VAL A 149 43.03 -20.29 -17.98
N VAL A 150 41.85 -19.73 -17.71
CA VAL A 150 41.26 -18.65 -18.49
C VAL A 150 41.79 -17.33 -17.96
N GLU A 151 42.52 -16.59 -18.79
CA GLU A 151 42.92 -15.22 -18.44
C GLU A 151 41.70 -14.32 -18.26
N PRO A 152 41.69 -13.46 -17.23
CA PRO A 152 40.61 -12.49 -17.04
C PRO A 152 40.58 -11.49 -18.20
N PRO A 153 39.39 -10.95 -18.55
CA PRO A 153 39.27 -9.95 -19.60
C PRO A 153 40.09 -8.68 -19.27
N PRO A 154 40.53 -7.91 -20.29
CA PRO A 154 41.22 -6.64 -20.08
C PRO A 154 40.39 -5.69 -19.22
N ALA A 155 41.07 -4.88 -18.40
CA ALA A 155 40.41 -3.88 -17.56
C ALA A 155 39.57 -2.91 -18.41
N GLY A 156 38.31 -2.68 -18.00
CA GLY A 156 37.37 -1.80 -18.72
C GLY A 156 36.49 -2.48 -19.77
N VAL A 157 36.68 -3.78 -20.06
CA VAL A 157 35.79 -4.53 -20.96
C VAL A 157 34.73 -5.28 -20.15
N ARG A 158 33.45 -4.94 -20.37
CA ARG A 158 32.32 -5.61 -19.69
C ARG A 158 32.25 -7.07 -20.11
N ARG A 159 32.11 -7.98 -19.16
CA ARG A 159 31.90 -9.42 -19.38
C ARG A 159 30.54 -9.83 -18.82
N VAL A 160 29.76 -10.53 -19.64
CA VAL A 160 28.48 -11.15 -19.27
C VAL A 160 28.63 -12.64 -19.48
N GLU A 161 28.39 -13.42 -18.44
CA GLU A 161 28.52 -14.87 -18.49
C GLU A 161 27.16 -15.51 -18.82
N VAL A 162 27.14 -16.43 -19.79
CA VAL A 162 25.94 -17.18 -20.18
C VAL A 162 26.19 -18.66 -19.93
N LEU A 163 25.51 -19.20 -18.92
CA LEU A 163 25.60 -20.62 -18.57
C LEU A 163 24.71 -21.47 -19.49
N ASN A 164 25.35 -22.33 -20.28
CA ASN A 164 24.71 -23.23 -21.24
C ASN A 164 24.84 -24.71 -20.82
N ASP A 165 24.20 -25.03 -19.69
CA ASP A 165 24.18 -26.34 -19.04
C ASP A 165 22.89 -27.15 -19.29
N ASP A 166 21.91 -26.56 -19.95
CA ASP A 166 20.57 -27.10 -20.16
C ASP A 166 20.28 -27.38 -21.65
N THR A 167 19.00 -27.45 -22.03
CA THR A 167 18.51 -27.57 -23.40
C THR A 167 18.87 -26.36 -24.27
N PRO A 168 18.99 -26.53 -25.60
CA PRO A 168 19.27 -25.43 -26.51
C PRO A 168 18.29 -24.25 -26.40
N SER A 169 16.99 -24.52 -26.17
CA SER A 169 15.95 -23.49 -26.02
C SER A 169 16.23 -22.58 -24.82
N VAL A 170 16.45 -23.16 -23.64
CA VAL A 170 16.76 -22.42 -22.41
C VAL A 170 18.09 -21.66 -22.55
N GLY A 171 19.08 -22.27 -23.20
CA GLY A 171 20.34 -21.60 -23.50
C GLY A 171 20.15 -20.36 -24.40
N VAL A 172 19.30 -20.45 -25.42
CA VAL A 172 18.99 -19.33 -26.32
C VAL A 172 18.27 -18.21 -25.59
N GLU A 173 17.27 -18.53 -24.76
CA GLU A 173 16.57 -17.53 -23.94
C GLU A 173 17.53 -16.79 -22.99
N ARG A 174 18.41 -17.52 -22.30
CA ARG A 174 19.44 -16.92 -21.43
C ARG A 174 20.41 -16.03 -22.21
N PHE A 175 20.79 -16.45 -23.42
CA PHE A 175 21.70 -15.69 -24.28
C PHE A 175 21.07 -14.40 -24.80
N VAL A 176 19.81 -14.46 -25.26
CA VAL A 176 19.04 -13.28 -25.69
C VAL A 176 18.87 -12.31 -24.53
N ALA A 177 18.42 -12.79 -23.37
CA ALA A 177 18.27 -11.97 -22.17
C ALA A 177 19.58 -11.32 -21.74
N ALA A 178 20.71 -12.05 -21.81
CA ALA A 178 22.03 -11.51 -21.48
C ALA A 178 22.44 -10.36 -22.41
N ILE A 179 22.20 -10.49 -23.72
CA ILE A 179 22.48 -9.44 -24.70
C ILE A 179 21.58 -8.22 -24.47
N GLU A 180 20.27 -8.43 -24.32
CA GLU A 180 19.32 -7.33 -24.13
C GLU A 180 19.56 -6.57 -22.82
N ASN A 181 19.85 -7.28 -21.72
CA ASN A 181 20.19 -6.66 -20.44
C ASN A 181 21.49 -5.86 -20.52
N ALA A 182 22.49 -6.37 -21.25
CA ALA A 182 23.75 -5.68 -21.44
C ALA A 182 23.69 -4.55 -22.48
N ALA A 183 22.65 -4.52 -23.32
CA ALA A 183 22.35 -3.38 -24.18
C ALA A 183 21.71 -2.22 -23.40
N ASN A 184 20.87 -2.55 -22.41
CA ASN A 184 19.93 -1.63 -21.75
C ASN A 184 20.27 -1.32 -20.27
N TYR A 185 21.52 -1.48 -19.85
CA TYR A 185 21.91 -1.07 -18.50
C TYR A 185 22.06 0.45 -18.41
N LEU A 186 21.73 0.98 -17.23
CA LEU A 186 21.86 2.38 -16.89
C LEU A 186 22.60 2.48 -15.56
N THR A 187 23.28 3.60 -15.33
CA THR A 187 23.87 3.95 -14.04
C THR A 187 22.89 4.79 -13.23
N LEU A 188 22.69 4.40 -11.98
CA LEU A 188 21.75 5.06 -11.09
C LEU A 188 22.28 6.43 -10.67
N LYS A 189 21.50 7.50 -10.82
CA LYS A 189 21.81 8.84 -10.32
C LYS A 189 20.77 9.31 -9.33
N ARG A 190 21.20 9.96 -8.25
CA ARG A 190 20.24 10.54 -7.30
C ARG A 190 19.85 11.94 -7.75
N MET A 191 18.57 12.16 -8.01
CA MET A 191 18.05 13.49 -8.34
C MET A 191 17.61 14.22 -7.06
N PRO A 192 17.97 15.50 -6.87
CA PRO A 192 17.59 16.28 -5.69
C PRO A 192 16.14 16.81 -5.78
N PHE A 193 15.21 16.00 -6.28
CA PHE A 193 13.80 16.34 -6.39
C PHE A 193 12.97 15.53 -5.39
N LEU A 194 12.07 16.21 -4.69
CA LEU A 194 11.02 15.58 -3.89
C LEU A 194 9.73 15.55 -4.71
N THR A 195 9.16 14.37 -4.88
CA THR A 195 7.95 14.12 -5.68
C THR A 195 6.78 13.67 -4.81
N GLY A 196 6.97 13.60 -3.48
CA GLY A 196 5.95 13.21 -2.52
C GLY A 196 5.73 11.70 -2.53
N ARG A 197 4.50 11.26 -2.83
CA ARG A 197 4.14 9.83 -2.84
C ARG A 197 4.42 9.11 -4.16
N ARG A 198 4.87 9.81 -5.20
CA ARG A 198 5.13 9.21 -6.52
C ARG A 198 6.61 8.99 -6.67
N PHE A 199 7.03 7.76 -6.89
CA PHE A 199 8.41 7.48 -7.28
C PHE A 199 8.59 7.79 -8.75
N CYS A 200 9.50 8.71 -9.06
CA CYS A 200 9.78 9.13 -10.42
C CYS A 200 11.19 8.69 -10.83
N ALA A 201 11.29 8.12 -12.02
CA ALA A 201 12.54 7.95 -12.73
C ALA A 201 12.63 8.97 -13.86
N TYR A 202 13.84 9.45 -14.11
CA TYR A 202 14.16 10.47 -15.09
C TYR A 202 15.10 9.87 -16.10
N LEU A 203 14.67 9.81 -17.36
CA LEU A 203 15.45 9.27 -18.48
C LEU A 203 15.75 10.36 -19.50
N PRO A 204 16.99 10.48 -19.97
CA PRO A 204 17.33 11.45 -21.01
C PRO A 204 16.68 11.12 -22.35
N VAL A 205 16.19 12.14 -23.05
CA VAL A 205 15.75 12.05 -24.44
C VAL A 205 16.96 11.79 -25.33
N GLY A 206 16.90 10.77 -26.18
CA GLY A 206 18.04 10.34 -27.00
C GLY A 206 19.18 9.65 -26.21
N GLY A 207 18.91 9.24 -24.96
CA GLY A 207 19.80 8.43 -24.16
C GLY A 207 19.95 6.99 -24.67
N THR A 208 20.71 6.20 -23.91
CA THR A 208 20.92 4.75 -24.09
C THR A 208 19.60 4.00 -24.05
N VAL A 209 18.76 4.41 -23.11
CA VAL A 209 17.35 4.09 -23.08
C VAL A 209 16.63 5.41 -23.26
N ASP A 210 15.97 5.59 -24.41
CA ASP A 210 15.30 6.87 -24.72
C ASP A 210 14.10 7.04 -23.78
N GLY A 211 14.07 8.13 -23.02
CA GLY A 211 12.97 8.42 -22.11
C GLY A 211 11.60 8.43 -22.80
N ARG A 212 11.53 8.82 -24.09
CA ARG A 212 10.29 8.83 -24.88
C ARG A 212 9.70 7.44 -25.09
N ASP A 213 10.56 6.43 -25.19
CA ASP A 213 10.14 5.03 -25.36
C ASP A 213 9.43 4.48 -24.12
N TYR A 214 9.51 5.19 -22.98
CA TYR A 214 8.95 4.82 -21.69
C TYR A 214 7.90 5.80 -21.17
N LEU A 215 7.61 6.86 -21.92
CA LEU A 215 6.46 7.73 -21.64
C LEU A 215 5.14 6.96 -21.84
N GLY A 216 4.11 7.40 -21.13
CA GLY A 216 2.75 6.84 -21.20
C GLY A 216 2.25 6.27 -19.87
N PRO A 217 1.06 5.66 -19.87
CA PRO A 217 0.46 5.09 -18.67
C PRO A 217 1.22 3.84 -18.23
N GLY A 218 1.43 3.71 -16.91
CA GLY A 218 2.09 2.56 -16.30
C GLY A 218 3.40 2.92 -15.61
N LYS A 219 4.00 1.92 -14.96
CA LYS A 219 5.27 2.05 -14.25
C LYS A 219 6.33 1.18 -14.91
N ILE A 220 7.57 1.59 -14.76
CA ILE A 220 8.72 0.73 -15.02
C ILE A 220 9.15 0.05 -13.73
N GLU A 221 9.85 -1.06 -13.86
CA GLU A 221 10.61 -1.65 -12.79
C GLU A 221 12.10 -1.47 -13.09
N LEU A 222 12.81 -0.87 -12.15
CA LEU A 222 14.26 -0.81 -12.13
C LEU A 222 14.77 -1.91 -11.22
N SER A 223 15.78 -2.64 -11.65
CA SER A 223 16.36 -3.72 -10.86
C SER A 223 17.87 -3.84 -11.08
N ASN A 224 18.58 -4.32 -10.08
CA ASN A 224 19.96 -4.77 -10.21
C ASN A 224 20.08 -6.31 -10.13
N GLY A 225 18.95 -7.04 -10.23
CA GLY A 225 18.84 -8.48 -10.05
C GLY A 225 18.59 -8.95 -8.62
N THR A 226 18.84 -8.11 -7.60
CA THR A 226 18.61 -8.45 -6.17
C THR A 226 17.55 -7.58 -5.51
N ALA A 227 17.52 -6.30 -5.85
CA ALA A 227 16.52 -5.33 -5.44
C ALA A 227 15.75 -4.84 -6.68
N ALA A 228 14.53 -4.34 -6.46
CA ALA A 228 13.75 -3.68 -7.49
C ALA A 228 12.94 -2.52 -6.92
N VAL A 229 12.75 -1.47 -7.72
CA VAL A 229 11.86 -0.34 -7.42
C VAL A 229 10.97 -0.03 -8.61
N ARG A 230 9.70 0.31 -8.36
CA ARG A 230 8.76 0.70 -9.41
C ARG A 230 8.58 2.20 -9.45
N THR A 231 8.69 2.77 -10.65
CA THR A 231 8.68 4.23 -10.83
C THR A 231 7.89 4.63 -12.07
N GLU A 232 7.35 5.84 -12.04
CA GLU A 232 6.82 6.51 -13.24
C GLU A 232 7.98 7.19 -13.98
N VAL A 233 7.99 7.10 -15.31
CA VAL A 233 9.06 7.70 -16.12
C VAL A 233 8.71 9.12 -16.52
N GLN A 234 9.68 10.01 -16.32
CA GLN A 234 9.72 11.35 -16.88
C GLN A 234 10.89 11.42 -17.87
N ALA A 235 10.65 12.00 -19.04
CA ALA A 235 11.70 12.25 -20.02
C ALA A 235 12.39 13.59 -19.73
N VAL A 236 13.71 13.63 -19.83
CA VAL A 236 14.53 14.82 -19.60
C VAL A 236 15.18 15.25 -20.90
N GLU A 237 14.84 16.44 -21.36
CA GLU A 237 15.51 17.06 -22.51
C GLU A 237 17.02 17.24 -22.24
N PRO A 238 17.87 17.24 -23.29
CA PRO A 238 19.31 17.43 -23.14
C PRO A 238 19.62 18.71 -22.35
N SER A 239 20.13 18.54 -21.13
CA SER A 239 20.31 19.64 -20.16
C SER A 239 21.61 19.53 -19.35
N GLY A 240 22.36 18.43 -19.50
CA GLY A 240 23.52 18.11 -18.66
C GLY A 240 23.18 17.61 -17.25
N LEU A 241 21.88 17.46 -16.92
CA LEU A 241 21.44 16.90 -15.64
C LEU A 241 21.70 15.38 -15.56
N LEU A 242 21.53 14.69 -16.68
CA LEU A 242 21.74 13.25 -16.83
C LEU A 242 22.60 13.00 -18.08
N GLU A 243 23.60 12.13 -17.91
CA GLU A 243 24.36 11.57 -19.02
C GLU A 243 23.52 10.54 -19.77
N ALA A 244 23.93 10.20 -21.00
CA ALA A 244 23.14 9.34 -21.87
C ALA A 244 22.87 7.95 -21.31
N ASP A 245 23.71 7.39 -20.43
CA ASP A 245 23.53 6.10 -19.76
C ASP A 245 23.10 6.21 -18.30
N GLU A 246 22.73 7.41 -17.83
CA GLU A 246 22.21 7.58 -16.48
C GLU A 246 20.68 7.48 -16.45
N ILE A 247 20.17 6.97 -15.32
CA ILE A 247 18.78 7.10 -14.91
C ILE A 247 18.71 7.80 -13.57
N GLY A 248 18.03 8.94 -13.54
CA GLY A 248 17.81 9.68 -12.32
C GLY A 248 16.64 9.11 -11.53
N LEU A 249 16.75 8.98 -10.21
CA LEU A 249 15.60 8.72 -9.34
C LEU A 249 15.28 9.93 -8.46
N SER A 250 13.99 10.20 -8.22
CA SER A 250 13.58 11.15 -7.18
C SER A 250 14.17 10.73 -5.83
N ALA A 251 14.33 11.69 -4.91
CA ALA A 251 15.03 11.45 -3.66
C ALA A 251 14.36 10.34 -2.82
N GLU A 252 13.02 10.26 -2.85
CA GLU A 252 12.24 9.22 -2.18
C GLU A 252 12.42 7.85 -2.85
N ALA A 253 12.34 7.80 -4.19
CA ALA A 253 12.51 6.56 -4.94
C ALA A 253 13.92 5.97 -4.78
N PHE A 254 14.93 6.83 -4.77
CA PHE A 254 16.32 6.44 -4.56
C PHE A 254 16.55 5.88 -3.15
N ALA A 255 15.95 6.51 -2.13
CA ALA A 255 16.02 6.05 -0.75
C ALA A 255 15.33 4.68 -0.57
N GLU A 256 14.15 4.51 -1.18
CA GLU A 256 13.43 3.22 -1.15
C GLU A 256 14.20 2.11 -1.86
N PHE A 257 14.80 2.42 -3.02
CA PHE A 257 15.55 1.43 -3.78
C PHE A 257 16.82 0.97 -3.03
N ALA A 258 17.34 1.82 -2.13
CA ALA A 258 18.45 1.51 -1.23
C ALA A 258 19.74 1.03 -1.93
N MET A 259 19.99 1.52 -3.14
CA MET A 259 21.20 1.24 -3.91
C MET A 259 22.16 2.43 -3.92
N PRO A 260 23.50 2.22 -3.90
CA PRO A 260 24.46 3.30 -4.07
C PRO A 260 24.33 4.00 -5.42
N GLU A 261 24.66 5.29 -5.44
CA GLU A 261 24.76 6.04 -6.69
C GLU A 261 25.86 5.45 -7.58
N GLY A 262 25.63 5.45 -8.90
CA GLY A 262 26.46 4.77 -9.89
C GLY A 262 26.20 3.26 -10.02
N SER A 263 25.31 2.67 -9.22
CA SER A 263 24.94 1.25 -9.36
C SER A 263 24.38 0.96 -10.76
N GLU A 264 24.80 -0.15 -11.35
CA GLU A 264 24.21 -0.63 -12.60
C GLU A 264 22.81 -1.18 -12.36
N VAL A 265 21.87 -0.74 -13.19
CA VAL A 265 20.47 -1.14 -13.12
C VAL A 265 19.95 -1.45 -14.52
N THR A 266 19.01 -2.38 -14.61
CA THR A 266 18.22 -2.63 -15.81
C THR A 266 16.82 -2.06 -15.63
N ILE A 267 16.21 -1.73 -16.76
CA ILE A 267 14.85 -1.17 -16.84
C ILE A 267 13.97 -2.12 -17.63
N ARG A 268 12.76 -2.36 -17.12
CA ARG A 268 11.71 -3.06 -17.87
C ARG A 268 10.36 -2.40 -17.67
N ARG A 269 9.50 -2.46 -18.69
CA ARG A 269 8.08 -2.13 -18.52
C ARG A 269 7.45 -3.18 -17.62
N THR A 270 6.68 -2.75 -16.63
CA THR A 270 5.92 -3.71 -15.81
C THR A 270 4.85 -4.35 -16.70
N PRO A 271 4.72 -5.68 -16.73
CA PRO A 271 3.62 -6.32 -17.45
C PRO A 271 2.28 -5.84 -16.88
N SER A 272 1.22 -5.89 -17.70
CA SER A 272 -0.13 -5.62 -17.21
C SER A 272 -0.42 -6.52 -15.99
N PRO A 273 -1.01 -5.98 -14.91
CA PRO A 273 -1.31 -6.79 -13.73
C PRO A 273 -2.25 -7.95 -14.10
N GLU A 274 -2.08 -9.10 -13.46
CA GLU A 274 -2.94 -10.28 -13.64
C GLU A 274 -4.41 -9.94 -13.34
N SER A 275 -4.63 -9.01 -12.41
CA SER A 275 -5.96 -8.55 -12.02
C SER A 275 -6.62 -7.56 -12.99
N ARG A 276 -6.02 -7.26 -14.16
CA ARG A 276 -6.51 -6.25 -15.13
C ARG A 276 -7.96 -6.53 -15.55
N GLU A 277 -8.28 -7.79 -15.78
CA GLU A 277 -9.62 -8.22 -16.15
C GLU A 277 -10.62 -7.96 -15.03
N ALA A 278 -10.25 -8.24 -13.77
CA ALA A 278 -11.10 -7.95 -12.61
C ALA A 278 -11.37 -6.45 -12.44
N LEU A 279 -10.35 -5.59 -12.58
CA LEU A 279 -10.54 -4.14 -12.54
C LEU A 279 -11.52 -3.70 -13.63
N THR A 280 -11.28 -4.14 -14.87
CA THR A 280 -12.10 -3.74 -16.03
C THR A 280 -13.53 -4.27 -15.92
N GLY A 281 -13.71 -5.51 -15.48
CA GLY A 281 -15.02 -6.09 -15.21
C GLY A 281 -15.79 -5.30 -14.17
N LYS A 282 -15.13 -4.87 -13.07
CA LYS A 282 -15.80 -4.04 -12.07
C LYS A 282 -16.21 -2.68 -12.61
N LEU A 283 -15.40 -2.05 -13.47
CA LEU A 283 -15.77 -0.82 -14.16
C LEU A 283 -16.98 -0.99 -15.08
N ARG A 284 -17.21 -2.19 -15.65
CA ARG A 284 -18.41 -2.54 -16.41
C ARG A 284 -19.62 -2.87 -15.53
N GLY A 285 -19.46 -2.88 -14.21
CA GLY A 285 -20.50 -3.18 -13.24
C GLY A 285 -20.66 -4.68 -12.93
N GLU A 286 -19.70 -5.52 -13.32
CA GLU A 286 -19.70 -6.94 -13.01
C GLU A 286 -19.40 -7.17 -11.51
N ALA A 287 -19.93 -8.25 -10.95
CA ALA A 287 -19.58 -8.69 -9.60
C ALA A 287 -18.27 -9.47 -9.64
N LEU A 288 -17.35 -9.18 -8.72
CA LEU A 288 -16.08 -9.90 -8.65
C LEU A 288 -16.13 -11.02 -7.62
N SER A 289 -15.41 -12.11 -7.91
CA SER A 289 -15.15 -13.18 -6.95
C SER A 289 -14.13 -12.74 -5.89
N GLU A 290 -14.05 -13.50 -4.80
CA GLU A 290 -13.05 -13.29 -3.74
C GLU A 290 -11.61 -13.38 -4.26
N GLU A 291 -11.34 -14.34 -5.14
CA GLU A 291 -10.02 -14.52 -5.75
C GLU A 291 -9.65 -13.32 -6.64
N GLN A 292 -10.62 -12.80 -7.41
CA GLN A 292 -10.43 -11.60 -8.21
C GLN A 292 -10.15 -10.37 -7.33
N TYR A 293 -10.90 -10.19 -6.24
CA TYR A 293 -10.61 -9.13 -5.27
C TYR A 293 -9.24 -9.32 -4.61
N ARG A 294 -8.86 -10.55 -4.26
CA ARG A 294 -7.56 -10.85 -3.64
C ARG A 294 -6.41 -10.41 -4.54
N LEU A 295 -6.44 -10.80 -5.82
CA LEU A 295 -5.44 -10.42 -6.81
C LEU A 295 -5.45 -8.90 -7.06
N LEU A 296 -6.64 -8.30 -7.22
CA LEU A 296 -6.77 -6.88 -7.50
C LEU A 296 -6.27 -5.99 -6.36
N ILE A 297 -6.71 -6.26 -5.13
CA ILE A 297 -6.29 -5.47 -3.97
C ILE A 297 -4.78 -5.65 -3.72
N ARG A 298 -4.23 -6.85 -3.92
CA ARG A 298 -2.78 -7.09 -3.87
C ARG A 298 -2.05 -6.20 -4.89
N ASP A 299 -2.46 -6.25 -6.14
CA ASP A 299 -1.81 -5.50 -7.22
C ASP A 299 -1.94 -3.97 -7.01
N ILE A 300 -3.04 -3.50 -6.43
CA ILE A 300 -3.22 -2.09 -6.03
C ILE A 300 -2.26 -1.71 -4.90
N VAL A 301 -2.17 -2.52 -3.84
CA VAL A 301 -1.25 -2.30 -2.71
C VAL A 301 0.21 -2.31 -3.16
N GLU A 302 0.57 -3.23 -4.07
CA GLU A 302 1.90 -3.31 -4.69
C GLU A 302 2.15 -2.22 -5.74
N SER A 303 1.27 -1.22 -5.83
CA SER A 303 1.41 -0.03 -6.67
C SER A 303 1.51 -0.36 -8.16
N ARG A 304 0.90 -1.46 -8.63
CA ARG A 304 0.92 -1.92 -10.03
C ARG A 304 -0.10 -1.21 -10.92
N TYR A 305 -1.03 -0.46 -10.33
CA TYR A 305 -2.00 0.37 -11.06
C TYR A 305 -1.67 1.86 -10.91
N PRO A 306 -1.96 2.68 -11.94
CA PRO A 306 -2.01 4.13 -11.80
C PRO A 306 -3.15 4.56 -10.87
N ASP A 307 -2.94 5.62 -10.07
CA ASP A 307 -3.95 6.13 -9.11
C ASP A 307 -5.30 6.44 -9.78
N ALA A 308 -5.29 6.91 -11.03
CA ALA A 308 -6.51 7.20 -11.79
C ALA A 308 -7.37 5.94 -12.04
N GLU A 309 -6.74 4.79 -12.29
CA GLU A 309 -7.45 3.52 -12.48
C GLU A 309 -8.00 3.00 -11.15
N VAL A 310 -7.22 3.14 -10.07
CA VAL A 310 -7.66 2.77 -8.72
C VAL A 310 -8.85 3.65 -8.29
N ALA A 311 -8.81 4.95 -8.57
CA ALA A 311 -9.91 5.86 -8.30
C ALA A 311 -11.18 5.47 -9.07
N ALA A 312 -11.05 5.15 -10.37
CA ALA A 312 -12.17 4.69 -11.18
C ALA A 312 -12.77 3.38 -10.62
N PHE A 313 -11.92 2.43 -10.22
CA PHE A 313 -12.35 1.19 -9.59
C PHE A 313 -13.09 1.46 -8.28
N LEU A 314 -12.57 2.33 -7.41
CA LEU A 314 -13.19 2.67 -6.12
C LEU A 314 -14.56 3.34 -6.31
N VAL A 315 -14.71 4.23 -7.27
CA VAL A 315 -16.02 4.82 -7.63
C VAL A 315 -16.99 3.74 -8.10
N ALA A 316 -16.56 2.86 -9.02
CA ALA A 316 -17.40 1.80 -9.54
C ALA A 316 -17.81 0.78 -8.44
N ALA A 317 -16.88 0.40 -7.58
CA ALA A 317 -17.12 -0.50 -6.46
C ALA A 317 -18.12 0.13 -5.48
N THR A 318 -17.88 1.36 -5.04
CA THR A 318 -18.72 2.01 -4.00
C THR A 318 -20.17 2.24 -4.41
N GLN A 319 -20.47 2.27 -5.71
CA GLN A 319 -21.83 2.37 -6.25
C GLN A 319 -22.58 1.04 -6.34
N LYS A 320 -21.89 -0.09 -6.58
CA LYS A 320 -22.52 -1.37 -6.94
C LYS A 320 -21.82 -2.57 -6.28
N LEU A 321 -21.80 -2.62 -4.96
CA LEU A 321 -21.37 -3.82 -4.23
C LEU A 321 -22.56 -4.68 -3.84
N THR A 322 -22.57 -5.94 -4.26
CA THR A 322 -23.51 -6.93 -3.72
C THR A 322 -23.07 -7.41 -2.33
N ASP A 323 -23.98 -7.99 -1.54
CA ASP A 323 -23.67 -8.48 -0.18
C ASP A 323 -22.51 -9.49 -0.19
N ARG A 324 -22.50 -10.39 -1.18
CA ARG A 324 -21.43 -11.38 -1.38
C ARG A 324 -20.08 -10.72 -1.68
N GLU A 325 -20.07 -9.64 -2.44
CA GLU A 325 -18.83 -8.89 -2.70
C GLU A 325 -18.34 -8.15 -1.46
N VAL A 326 -19.24 -7.62 -0.62
CA VAL A 326 -18.87 -7.01 0.66
C VAL A 326 -18.22 -8.06 1.57
N ALA A 327 -18.79 -9.26 1.66
CA ALA A 327 -18.19 -10.37 2.41
C ALA A 327 -16.82 -10.80 1.85
N ALA A 328 -16.71 -10.94 0.53
CA ALA A 328 -15.45 -11.26 -0.14
C ALA A 328 -14.37 -10.19 0.12
N LEU A 329 -14.72 -8.91 -0.02
CA LEU A 329 -13.83 -7.79 0.31
C LEU A 329 -13.41 -7.81 1.78
N ALA A 330 -14.34 -8.10 2.69
CA ALA A 330 -14.03 -8.18 4.11
C ALA A 330 -13.00 -9.28 4.38
N ARG A 331 -13.19 -10.49 3.80
CA ARG A 331 -12.23 -11.61 3.89
C ARG A 331 -10.87 -11.27 3.30
N VAL A 332 -10.83 -10.75 2.07
CA VAL A 332 -9.58 -10.34 1.41
C VAL A 332 -8.81 -9.35 2.26
N ARG A 333 -9.49 -8.34 2.83
CA ARG A 333 -8.86 -7.33 3.70
C ARG A 333 -8.24 -7.92 4.95
N THR A 334 -8.77 -9.02 5.50
CA THR A 334 -8.15 -9.69 6.66
C THR A 334 -6.77 -10.25 6.34
N GLY A 335 -6.47 -10.57 5.07
CA GLY A 335 -5.17 -11.07 4.62
C GLY A 335 -4.05 -10.02 4.62
N PHE A 336 -4.37 -8.72 4.73
CA PHE A 336 -3.40 -7.62 4.73
C PHE A 336 -3.02 -7.13 6.14
N SER A 337 -3.43 -7.85 7.18
CA SER A 337 -3.10 -7.51 8.57
C SER A 337 -3.03 -8.77 9.42
N GLN A 338 -2.05 -8.83 10.32
CA GLN A 338 -1.93 -9.98 11.22
C GLN A 338 -3.09 -9.97 12.23
N ARG A 339 -3.80 -11.10 12.36
CA ARG A 339 -4.81 -11.26 13.40
C ARG A 339 -4.15 -11.44 14.76
N ILE A 340 -4.60 -10.66 15.74
CA ILE A 340 -4.19 -10.81 17.14
C ILE A 340 -4.94 -12.00 17.74
N ALA A 341 -4.19 -12.96 18.28
CA ALA A 341 -4.74 -14.05 19.08
C ALA A 341 -4.80 -13.67 20.56
N TRP A 342 -5.95 -13.93 21.18
CA TRP A 342 -6.22 -13.75 22.60
C TRP A 342 -6.48 -15.12 23.26
N PRO A 343 -6.15 -15.29 24.55
CA PRO A 343 -6.37 -16.55 25.26
C PRO A 343 -7.85 -16.79 25.58
N ASP A 344 -8.64 -15.75 25.79
CA ASP A 344 -10.06 -15.85 26.11
C ASP A 344 -10.87 -16.29 24.89
N ARG A 345 -11.83 -17.20 25.12
CA ARG A 345 -12.72 -17.72 24.07
C ARG A 345 -13.66 -16.66 23.51
N ILE A 346 -14.11 -15.72 24.35
CA ILE A 346 -15.02 -14.64 23.97
C ILE A 346 -14.29 -13.31 24.13
N VAL A 347 -14.09 -12.65 22.99
CA VAL A 347 -13.48 -11.32 22.88
C VAL A 347 -14.52 -10.40 22.26
N VAL A 348 -14.95 -9.39 23.02
CA VAL A 348 -16.08 -8.54 22.65
C VAL A 348 -15.59 -7.18 22.13
N ASP A 349 -16.29 -6.61 21.16
CA ASP A 349 -16.06 -5.24 20.71
C ASP A 349 -17.42 -4.53 20.47
N LYS A 350 -17.42 -3.21 20.59
CA LYS A 350 -18.55 -2.35 20.22
C LYS A 350 -18.12 -1.37 19.14
N HIS A 351 -18.85 -1.35 18.03
CA HIS A 351 -18.68 -0.35 16.99
C HIS A 351 -19.89 0.57 16.89
N SER A 352 -19.71 1.75 16.29
CA SER A 352 -20.80 2.64 15.90
C SER A 352 -20.47 3.24 14.55
N MET A 353 -21.44 3.33 13.65
CA MET A 353 -21.28 4.10 12.40
C MET A 353 -20.99 5.58 12.65
N GLY A 354 -21.29 6.05 13.87
CA GLY A 354 -21.01 7.40 14.33
C GLY A 354 -21.94 8.42 13.68
N GLY A 355 -21.47 9.66 13.58
CA GLY A 355 -22.25 10.76 13.01
C GLY A 355 -23.15 11.49 14.01
N ILE A 356 -23.37 10.93 15.20
CA ILE A 356 -24.16 11.59 16.25
C ILE A 356 -23.24 12.32 17.26
N PRO A 357 -23.38 13.63 17.45
CA PRO A 357 -22.64 14.40 18.45
C PRO A 357 -22.88 13.90 19.88
N GLY A 358 -21.86 13.99 20.74
CA GLY A 358 -21.96 13.65 22.16
C GLY A 358 -22.08 12.15 22.50
N SER A 359 -22.28 11.28 21.50
CA SER A 359 -22.42 9.83 21.69
C SER A 359 -21.08 9.15 22.06
N ARG A 360 -20.66 9.27 23.34
CA ARG A 360 -19.48 8.59 23.93
C ARG A 360 -19.82 7.41 24.81
N ILE A 361 -20.92 6.72 24.49
CA ILE A 361 -21.33 5.50 25.19
C ILE A 361 -20.22 4.43 25.27
N THR A 362 -19.27 4.39 24.32
CA THR A 362 -18.16 3.44 24.36
C THR A 362 -17.30 3.60 25.61
N LEU A 363 -17.09 4.83 26.10
CA LEU A 363 -16.33 5.07 27.33
C LEU A 363 -17.09 4.66 28.60
N ILE A 364 -18.37 4.28 28.49
CA ILE A 364 -19.19 3.75 29.60
C ILE A 364 -19.36 2.23 29.45
N VAL A 365 -19.65 1.75 28.24
CA VAL A 365 -19.80 0.33 27.93
C VAL A 365 -18.52 -0.42 28.26
N VAL A 366 -17.37 0.06 27.79
CA VAL A 366 -16.09 -0.65 27.98
C VAL A 366 -15.77 -0.87 29.47
N PRO A 367 -15.88 0.13 30.36
CA PRO A 367 -15.71 -0.10 31.81
C PRO A 367 -16.74 -1.03 32.44
N ILE A 368 -18.00 -1.03 32.01
CA ILE A 368 -19.01 -1.99 32.51
C ILE A 368 -18.58 -3.43 32.15
N ILE A 369 -18.16 -3.65 30.91
CA ILE A 369 -17.69 -4.96 30.44
C ILE A 369 -16.41 -5.39 31.16
N ALA A 370 -15.46 -4.47 31.34
CA ALA A 370 -14.23 -4.73 32.10
C ALA A 370 -14.53 -5.09 33.56
N ALA A 371 -15.46 -4.38 34.21
CA ALA A 371 -15.87 -4.63 35.60
C ALA A 371 -16.64 -5.95 35.77
N HIS A 372 -17.29 -6.45 34.72
CA HIS A 372 -17.89 -7.79 34.74
C HIS A 372 -16.83 -8.89 34.81
N GLY A 373 -15.67 -8.69 34.19
CA GLY A 373 -14.47 -9.51 34.42
C GLY A 373 -14.40 -10.82 33.62
N LYS A 374 -15.38 -11.12 32.76
CA LYS A 374 -15.46 -12.39 32.00
C LYS A 374 -15.00 -12.28 30.55
N PHE A 375 -14.90 -11.06 30.00
CA PHE A 375 -14.52 -10.82 28.61
C PHE A 375 -13.23 -10.02 28.50
N LEU A 376 -12.57 -10.13 27.35
CA LEU A 376 -11.60 -9.15 26.89
C LEU A 376 -12.26 -8.18 25.92
N MET A 377 -11.94 -6.89 26.04
CA MET A 377 -12.44 -5.86 25.14
C MET A 377 -11.30 -4.98 24.59
N PRO A 378 -10.59 -5.45 23.53
CA PRO A 378 -9.52 -4.70 22.85
C PRO A 378 -10.09 -3.59 21.95
N LYS A 379 -10.82 -2.64 22.53
CA LYS A 379 -11.56 -1.63 21.76
C LYS A 379 -10.59 -0.73 21.00
N THR A 380 -10.60 -0.84 19.67
CA THR A 380 -9.90 0.07 18.76
C THR A 380 -10.89 1.06 18.14
N SER A 381 -10.53 2.34 18.09
CA SER A 381 -11.38 3.42 17.58
C SER A 381 -10.58 4.38 16.69
N SER A 382 -11.23 4.95 15.67
CA SER A 382 -10.63 6.06 14.93
C SER A 382 -10.77 7.37 15.72
N ARG A 383 -9.96 8.36 15.33
CA ARG A 383 -10.21 9.77 15.66
C ARG A 383 -11.37 10.30 14.83
N ALA A 384 -11.92 11.43 15.24
CA ALA A 384 -12.87 12.19 14.45
C ALA A 384 -12.30 12.55 13.07
N ILE A 385 -13.15 12.48 12.05
CA ILE A 385 -12.87 12.99 10.71
C ILE A 385 -13.72 14.25 10.48
N THR A 386 -15.04 14.11 10.64
CA THR A 386 -16.01 15.21 10.47
C THR A 386 -16.77 15.57 11.75
N SER A 387 -16.67 14.74 12.81
CA SER A 387 -17.34 15.00 14.09
C SER A 387 -16.54 15.96 14.98
N ALA A 388 -17.20 16.58 15.96
CA ALA A 388 -16.55 17.44 16.96
C ALA A 388 -15.62 16.67 17.92
N ALA A 389 -15.82 15.36 18.05
CA ALA A 389 -14.93 14.46 18.77
C ALA A 389 -15.10 13.02 18.26
N GLY A 390 -14.05 12.22 18.41
CA GLY A 390 -14.05 10.77 18.22
C GLY A 390 -13.86 10.07 19.56
N THR A 391 -14.10 8.76 19.60
CA THR A 391 -13.88 7.96 20.83
C THR A 391 -12.42 7.99 21.27
N ALA A 392 -11.47 7.94 20.32
CA ALA A 392 -10.05 8.07 20.65
C ALA A 392 -9.71 9.49 21.15
N ASP A 393 -10.30 10.53 20.57
CA ASP A 393 -10.06 11.92 21.01
C ASP A 393 -10.56 12.15 22.44
N ALA A 394 -11.73 11.59 22.79
CA ALA A 394 -12.27 11.61 24.14
C ALA A 394 -11.38 10.82 25.12
N MET A 395 -10.97 9.58 24.80
CA MET A 395 -10.09 8.83 25.70
C MET A 395 -8.73 9.53 25.91
N GLU A 396 -8.23 10.25 24.91
CA GLU A 396 -6.96 10.99 24.97
C GLU A 396 -6.96 12.17 25.95
N VAL A 397 -8.15 12.61 26.41
CA VAL A 397 -8.30 13.58 27.49
C VAL A 397 -7.73 13.04 28.81
N VAL A 398 -7.79 11.71 29.03
CA VAL A 398 -7.48 11.07 30.32
C VAL A 398 -6.35 10.04 30.24
N ALA A 399 -6.05 9.49 29.07
CA ALA A 399 -5.01 8.47 28.91
C ALA A 399 -4.31 8.54 27.55
N ASN A 400 -3.15 7.89 27.40
CA ASN A 400 -2.57 7.65 26.09
C ASN A 400 -3.47 6.70 25.27
N VAL A 401 -3.65 7.02 23.99
CA VAL A 401 -4.43 6.21 23.04
C VAL A 401 -3.56 5.58 21.96
N GLU A 402 -2.31 6.02 21.83
CA GLU A 402 -1.35 5.46 20.89
C GLU A 402 -0.60 4.31 21.55
N LEU A 403 -1.12 3.09 21.36
CA LEU A 403 -0.52 1.88 21.88
C LEU A 403 0.15 1.10 20.73
N ASP A 404 1.25 0.43 21.04
CA ASP A 404 1.80 -0.63 20.20
C ASP A 404 1.14 -1.98 20.57
N PRO A 405 1.35 -3.05 19.79
CA PRO A 405 0.75 -4.35 20.10
C PRO A 405 1.10 -4.89 21.50
N ALA A 406 2.31 -4.58 22.01
CA ALA A 406 2.72 -4.98 23.35
C ALA A 406 1.97 -4.19 24.44
N GLY A 407 1.79 -2.88 24.27
CA GLY A 407 1.00 -2.03 25.14
C GLY A 407 -0.46 -2.43 25.17
N LEU A 408 -1.03 -2.78 24.02
CA LEU A 408 -2.39 -3.31 23.92
C LEU A 408 -2.55 -4.59 24.77
N ARG A 409 -1.62 -5.54 24.66
CA ARG A 409 -1.64 -6.78 25.46
C ARG A 409 -1.55 -6.49 26.96
N ARG A 410 -0.63 -5.61 27.39
CA ARG A 410 -0.51 -5.21 28.81
C ARG A 410 -1.80 -4.60 29.35
N CYS A 411 -2.47 -3.76 28.57
CA CYS A 411 -3.75 -3.16 29.00
C CYS A 411 -4.81 -4.23 29.24
N LEU A 412 -4.92 -5.22 28.36
CA LEU A 412 -5.89 -6.31 28.51
C LEU A 412 -5.53 -7.24 29.66
N GLU A 413 -4.25 -7.52 29.91
CA GLU A 413 -3.81 -8.31 31.05
C GLU A 413 -4.13 -7.63 32.39
N GLN A 414 -4.00 -6.30 32.46
CA GLN A 414 -4.18 -5.54 33.70
C GLN A 414 -5.63 -5.13 33.96
N ALA A 415 -6.36 -4.72 32.92
CA ALA A 415 -7.67 -4.09 33.06
C ALA A 415 -8.78 -4.81 32.27
N ARG A 416 -8.47 -5.92 31.57
CA ARG A 416 -9.38 -6.68 30.69
C ARG A 416 -9.98 -5.90 29.52
N ALA A 417 -9.63 -4.63 29.38
CA ALA A 417 -10.08 -3.77 28.32
C ALA A 417 -9.10 -2.64 28.05
N CYS A 418 -9.23 -2.05 26.88
CA CYS A 418 -8.56 -0.81 26.50
C CYS A 418 -9.42 -0.07 25.47
N ILE A 419 -9.25 1.23 25.34
CA ILE A 419 -9.78 2.09 24.28
C ILE A 419 -8.56 2.74 23.59
N ALA A 420 -8.10 2.11 22.52
CA ALA A 420 -6.91 2.53 21.77
C ALA A 420 -7.28 3.17 20.42
N TRP A 421 -6.42 4.05 19.92
CA TRP A 421 -6.51 4.55 18.56
C TRP A 421 -6.11 3.45 17.56
N ASN A 422 -6.93 3.25 16.53
CA ASN A 422 -6.73 2.19 15.54
C ASN A 422 -5.47 2.34 14.67
N GLY A 423 -4.82 3.52 14.67
CA GLY A 423 -3.66 3.90 13.84
C GLY A 423 -2.64 2.79 13.56
N ARG A 424 -1.51 2.72 14.27
CA ARG A 424 -0.49 1.69 13.96
C ARG A 424 -0.87 0.26 14.39
N LEU A 425 -2.02 0.07 15.06
CA LEU A 425 -2.42 -1.22 15.63
C LEU A 425 -3.09 -2.15 14.61
N ASN A 426 -4.07 -1.64 13.87
CA ASN A 426 -4.85 -2.44 12.91
C ASN A 426 -5.27 -1.64 11.67
N HIS A 427 -4.58 -0.53 11.37
CA HIS A 427 -4.66 0.13 10.07
C HIS A 427 -3.87 -0.69 9.05
N SER A 428 -4.56 -1.18 8.02
CA SER A 428 -3.95 -1.99 6.98
C SER A 428 -3.33 -1.11 5.90
N VAL A 429 -2.35 -1.64 5.16
CA VAL A 429 -1.79 -0.95 3.96
C VAL A 429 -2.89 -0.66 2.93
N VAL A 430 -3.93 -1.50 2.87
CA VAL A 430 -5.12 -1.26 2.04
C VAL A 430 -5.83 0.03 2.49
N ASP A 431 -5.93 0.29 3.78
CA ASP A 431 -6.52 1.54 4.27
C ASP A 431 -5.70 2.76 3.87
N ASP A 432 -4.37 2.69 3.94
CA ASP A 432 -3.49 3.80 3.54
C ASP A 432 -3.66 4.16 2.07
N VAL A 433 -3.63 3.15 1.19
CA VAL A 433 -3.76 3.33 -0.27
C VAL A 433 -5.16 3.82 -0.63
N MET A 434 -6.21 3.18 -0.10
CA MET A 434 -7.58 3.52 -0.48
C MET A 434 -8.02 4.87 0.11
N ASN A 435 -7.69 5.17 1.37
CA ASN A 435 -8.08 6.44 2.00
C ASN A 435 -7.39 7.65 1.37
N ALA A 436 -6.19 7.47 0.81
CA ALA A 436 -5.51 8.53 0.06
C ALA A 436 -6.31 9.00 -1.16
N ILE A 437 -7.16 8.13 -1.71
CA ILE A 437 -7.98 8.39 -2.89
C ILE A 437 -9.43 8.73 -2.50
N THR A 438 -10.04 7.99 -1.58
CA THR A 438 -11.46 8.17 -1.25
C THR A 438 -11.73 9.46 -0.47
N ARG A 439 -10.85 9.85 0.47
CA ARG A 439 -11.09 11.02 1.32
C ARG A 439 -11.11 12.34 0.56
N PRO A 440 -10.15 12.65 -0.33
CA PRO A 440 -10.18 13.90 -1.10
C PRO A 440 -11.39 13.99 -2.05
N LEU A 441 -11.87 12.85 -2.53
CA LEU A 441 -13.01 12.76 -3.44
C LEU A 441 -14.37 12.72 -2.71
N GLY A 442 -14.39 12.65 -1.38
CA GLY A 442 -15.62 12.51 -0.60
C GLY A 442 -16.36 11.20 -0.88
N ILE A 443 -15.67 10.16 -1.33
CA ILE A 443 -16.28 8.85 -1.61
C ILE A 443 -16.56 8.17 -0.27
N ASP A 444 -17.84 8.13 0.12
CA ASP A 444 -18.32 7.44 1.31
C ASP A 444 -19.39 6.40 0.91
N SER A 445 -19.20 5.15 1.32
CA SER A 445 -20.12 4.05 1.03
C SER A 445 -20.30 3.19 2.27
N ASN A 446 -21.55 3.06 2.71
CA ASN A 446 -21.91 2.25 3.86
C ASN A 446 -21.51 0.78 3.66
N ARG A 447 -21.71 0.23 2.44
CA ARG A 447 -21.33 -1.14 2.09
C ARG A 447 -19.82 -1.37 2.14
N TRP A 448 -19.02 -0.44 1.61
CA TRP A 448 -17.56 -0.49 1.74
C TRP A 448 -17.09 -0.38 3.19
N SER A 449 -17.76 0.47 3.97
CA SER A 449 -17.49 0.65 5.40
C SER A 449 -17.72 -0.63 6.20
N VAL A 450 -18.77 -1.43 5.91
CA VAL A 450 -18.99 -2.74 6.56
C VAL A 450 -17.77 -3.64 6.41
N ALA A 451 -17.27 -3.80 5.18
CA ALA A 451 -16.08 -4.63 4.91
C ALA A 451 -14.83 -4.10 5.64
N SER A 452 -14.64 -2.77 5.66
CA SER A 452 -13.52 -2.15 6.37
C SER A 452 -13.62 -2.31 7.90
N ILE A 453 -14.81 -2.16 8.47
CA ILE A 453 -15.06 -2.22 9.91
C ILE A 453 -14.86 -3.66 10.42
N LEU A 454 -15.53 -4.64 9.81
CA LEU A 454 -15.51 -6.01 10.29
C LEU A 454 -14.15 -6.69 10.08
N SER A 455 -13.44 -6.40 8.98
CA SER A 455 -12.07 -6.89 8.79
C SER A 455 -11.13 -6.42 9.92
N LYS A 456 -11.24 -5.16 10.36
CA LYS A 456 -10.47 -4.61 11.49
C LYS A 456 -10.87 -5.21 12.84
N LYS A 457 -12.16 -5.51 13.04
CA LYS A 457 -12.65 -6.16 14.27
C LYS A 457 -12.13 -7.60 14.35
N PHE A 458 -12.17 -8.31 13.24
CA PHE A 458 -11.62 -9.65 13.09
C PHE A 458 -10.11 -9.67 13.35
N THR A 459 -9.33 -8.78 12.73
CA THR A 459 -7.86 -8.73 12.92
C THR A 459 -7.46 -8.25 14.32
N ALA A 460 -8.29 -7.43 14.99
CA ALA A 460 -8.12 -7.13 16.41
C ALA A 460 -8.38 -8.33 17.34
N GLY A 461 -8.80 -9.48 16.81
CA GLY A 461 -9.03 -10.71 17.56
C GLY A 461 -10.42 -10.83 18.17
N SER A 462 -11.36 -9.95 17.78
CA SER A 462 -12.74 -10.02 18.29
C SER A 462 -13.42 -11.31 17.81
N THR A 463 -14.32 -11.84 18.64
CA THR A 463 -15.21 -12.96 18.31
C THR A 463 -16.67 -12.51 18.25
N ASN A 464 -17.04 -11.54 19.10
CA ASN A 464 -18.38 -11.01 19.18
C ASN A 464 -18.35 -9.48 19.02
N VAL A 465 -19.18 -8.93 18.15
CA VAL A 465 -19.20 -7.49 17.85
C VAL A 465 -20.63 -6.97 17.86
N ILE A 466 -20.88 -5.95 18.69
CA ILE A 466 -22.15 -5.25 18.66
C ILE A 466 -21.98 -3.92 17.89
N VAL A 467 -22.91 -3.60 17.00
CA VAL A 467 -22.83 -2.45 16.10
C VAL A 467 -24.02 -1.51 16.35
N ASP A 468 -23.71 -0.26 16.63
CA ASP A 468 -24.67 0.83 16.77
C ASP A 468 -24.84 1.53 15.41
N LEU A 469 -26.08 1.58 14.91
CA LEU A 469 -26.46 2.18 13.63
C LEU A 469 -27.42 3.35 13.84
N PRO A 470 -26.94 4.53 14.25
CA PRO A 470 -27.81 5.68 14.44
C PRO A 470 -28.43 6.14 13.12
N TYR A 471 -29.75 6.29 13.09
CA TYR A 471 -30.48 6.86 11.97
C TYR A 471 -31.19 8.16 12.35
N GLY A 472 -31.38 9.04 11.38
CA GLY A 472 -32.08 10.30 11.58
C GLY A 472 -31.91 11.22 10.38
N PRO A 473 -32.69 12.31 10.29
CA PRO A 473 -32.72 13.17 9.10
C PRO A 473 -31.34 13.66 8.65
N ARG A 474 -30.46 13.91 9.62
CA ARG A 474 -29.10 14.39 9.40
C ARG A 474 -28.02 13.37 9.77
N ALA A 475 -28.38 12.17 10.22
CA ALA A 475 -27.40 11.13 10.51
C ALA A 475 -26.80 10.58 9.20
N LYS A 476 -25.77 9.73 9.32
CA LYS A 476 -25.22 9.02 8.16
C LYS A 476 -26.22 8.06 7.50
N LEU A 477 -27.18 7.58 8.29
CA LEU A 477 -28.29 6.74 7.86
C LEU A 477 -29.56 7.59 7.99
N HIS A 478 -30.27 7.81 6.89
CA HIS A 478 -31.36 8.79 6.85
C HIS A 478 -32.70 8.21 7.33
N SER A 479 -32.83 6.89 7.30
CA SER A 479 -34.08 6.20 7.67
C SER A 479 -33.82 4.93 8.48
N LEU A 480 -34.87 4.49 9.21
CA LEU A 480 -34.87 3.20 9.90
C LEU A 480 -34.71 2.04 8.90
N GLU A 481 -35.28 2.16 7.70
CA GLU A 481 -35.16 1.16 6.65
C GLU A 481 -33.71 0.97 6.20
N GLU A 482 -33.00 2.06 5.91
CA GLU A 482 -31.59 2.04 5.54
C GLU A 482 -30.73 1.41 6.65
N ALA A 483 -30.97 1.82 7.91
CA ALA A 483 -30.27 1.25 9.05
C ALA A 483 -30.56 -0.24 9.25
N THR A 484 -31.79 -0.68 8.97
CA THR A 484 -32.19 -2.09 9.08
C THR A 484 -31.57 -2.93 7.96
N GLU A 485 -31.49 -2.42 6.74
CA GLU A 485 -30.78 -3.10 5.64
C GLU A 485 -29.29 -3.24 5.97
N LEU A 486 -28.66 -2.16 6.45
CA LEU A 486 -27.26 -2.17 6.83
C LEU A 486 -26.99 -3.11 8.01
N ALA A 487 -27.92 -3.22 8.96
CA ALA A 487 -27.83 -4.17 10.08
C ALA A 487 -27.73 -5.61 9.57
N ARG A 488 -28.63 -6.02 8.67
CA ARG A 488 -28.61 -7.35 8.05
C ARG A 488 -27.30 -7.61 7.31
N LEU A 489 -26.77 -6.60 6.62
CA LEU A 489 -25.48 -6.71 5.94
C LEU A 489 -24.31 -6.90 6.92
N PHE A 490 -24.28 -6.18 8.04
CA PHE A 490 -23.28 -6.38 9.09
C PHE A 490 -23.34 -7.81 9.65
N GLU A 491 -24.53 -8.33 9.93
CA GLU A 491 -24.73 -9.68 10.45
C GLU A 491 -24.31 -10.75 9.44
N PHE A 492 -24.71 -10.60 8.18
CA PHE A 492 -24.31 -11.49 7.09
C PHE A 492 -22.79 -11.54 6.92
N VAL A 493 -22.13 -10.37 6.81
CA VAL A 493 -20.67 -10.31 6.65
C VAL A 493 -19.96 -10.81 7.91
N GLY A 494 -20.52 -10.57 9.10
CA GLY A 494 -20.04 -11.12 10.35
C GLY A 494 -19.99 -12.65 10.33
N GLN A 495 -21.10 -13.28 9.96
CA GLN A 495 -21.20 -14.73 9.80
C GLN A 495 -20.17 -15.28 8.80
N GLU A 496 -20.02 -14.61 7.66
CA GLU A 496 -19.07 -14.94 6.59
C GLU A 496 -17.59 -14.82 7.01
N LEU A 497 -17.29 -14.08 8.09
CA LEU A 497 -15.98 -13.97 8.72
C LEU A 497 -15.81 -14.88 9.95
N GLY A 498 -16.87 -15.58 10.36
CA GLY A 498 -16.88 -16.36 11.61
C GLY A 498 -16.95 -15.51 12.88
N LEU A 499 -17.57 -14.32 12.79
CA LEU A 499 -17.88 -13.45 13.93
C LEU A 499 -19.36 -13.59 14.32
N VAL A 500 -19.65 -13.49 15.61
CA VAL A 500 -21.01 -13.23 16.09
C VAL A 500 -21.23 -11.71 16.06
N VAL A 501 -22.14 -11.25 15.22
CA VAL A 501 -22.42 -9.82 15.07
C VAL A 501 -23.89 -9.54 15.41
N GLU A 502 -24.12 -8.52 16.22
CA GLU A 502 -25.46 -7.98 16.49
C GLU A 502 -25.47 -6.50 16.08
N ALA A 503 -26.31 -6.12 15.12
CA ALA A 503 -26.37 -4.75 14.63
C ALA A 503 -27.73 -4.10 14.92
N HIS A 504 -27.71 -2.95 15.59
CA HIS A 504 -28.93 -2.30 16.08
C HIS A 504 -29.11 -0.90 15.49
N PRO A 505 -30.19 -0.68 14.71
CA PRO A 505 -30.70 0.64 14.43
C PRO A 505 -31.03 1.38 15.73
N THR A 506 -30.55 2.62 15.87
CA THR A 506 -30.86 3.47 17.03
C THR A 506 -31.27 4.87 16.61
N ASP A 507 -32.05 5.54 17.45
CA ASP A 507 -32.40 6.94 17.21
C ASP A 507 -31.15 7.84 17.29
N GLY A 508 -30.92 8.58 16.21
CA GLY A 508 -29.87 9.57 16.02
C GLY A 508 -30.42 10.94 15.59
N SER A 509 -31.70 11.22 15.87
CA SER A 509 -32.35 12.50 15.53
C SER A 509 -31.78 13.70 16.31
N ARG A 510 -31.12 13.46 17.44
CA ARG A 510 -30.60 14.49 18.36
C ARG A 510 -29.21 14.15 18.89
N PRO A 511 -28.45 15.13 19.40
CA PRO A 511 -27.26 14.87 20.21
C PRO A 511 -27.57 13.94 21.39
N ILE A 512 -26.56 13.18 21.80
CA ILE A 512 -26.64 12.34 23.00
C ILE A 512 -25.75 12.95 24.08
N GLY A 513 -26.28 13.10 25.30
CA GLY A 513 -25.58 13.77 26.38
C GLY A 513 -25.67 15.30 26.31
N ARG A 514 -24.83 15.97 27.10
CA ARG A 514 -24.75 17.44 27.21
C ARG A 514 -23.49 18.00 26.59
N GLY A 515 -22.37 17.30 26.72
CA GLY A 515 -21.08 17.69 26.19
C GLY A 515 -20.92 17.29 24.73
N ILE A 516 -20.45 18.23 23.91
CA ILE A 516 -20.02 17.99 22.53
C ILE A 516 -18.59 18.50 22.41
N GLY A 517 -17.63 17.60 22.16
CA GLY A 517 -16.19 17.89 22.21
C GLY A 517 -15.47 17.07 23.30
N PRO A 518 -14.15 16.82 23.17
CA PRO A 518 -13.49 15.74 23.90
C PRO A 518 -13.62 15.83 25.43
N ALA A 519 -13.21 16.95 26.05
CA ALA A 519 -13.23 17.10 27.51
C ALA A 519 -14.66 17.11 28.09
N LEU A 520 -15.59 17.79 27.41
CA LEU A 520 -16.99 17.87 27.82
C LEU A 520 -17.69 16.51 27.73
N GLU A 521 -17.39 15.72 26.71
CA GLU A 521 -17.94 14.36 26.60
C GLU A 521 -17.37 13.41 27.67
N VAL A 522 -16.08 13.55 28.05
CA VAL A 522 -15.50 12.78 29.15
C VAL A 522 -16.09 13.18 30.51
N ARG A 523 -16.41 14.46 30.72
CA ARG A 523 -17.15 14.92 31.90
C ARG A 523 -18.48 14.19 32.02
N ASP A 524 -19.26 14.14 30.94
CA ASP A 524 -20.55 13.45 30.93
C ASP A 524 -20.41 11.94 31.20
N VAL A 525 -19.39 11.30 30.63
CA VAL A 525 -19.04 9.90 30.91
C VAL A 525 -18.75 9.70 32.39
N ARG A 526 -17.95 10.58 33.01
CA ARG A 526 -17.63 10.52 34.44
C ARG A 526 -18.87 10.72 35.30
N TRP A 527 -19.77 11.64 34.92
CA TRP A 527 -21.05 11.79 35.60
C TRP A 527 -21.87 10.50 35.57
N VAL A 528 -21.96 9.84 34.43
CA VAL A 528 -22.66 8.54 34.33
C VAL A 528 -21.99 7.47 35.19
N LEU A 529 -20.67 7.28 35.07
CA LEU A 529 -19.94 6.23 35.80
C LEU A 529 -19.99 6.44 37.32
N ASN A 530 -19.99 7.69 37.79
CA ASN A 530 -20.04 8.06 39.20
C ASN A 530 -21.47 8.27 39.72
N ARG A 531 -22.49 8.08 38.87
CA ARG A 531 -23.92 8.31 39.19
C ARG A 531 -24.18 9.72 39.73
N ASP A 532 -23.53 10.70 39.14
CA ASP A 532 -23.75 12.11 39.44
C ASP A 532 -25.20 12.49 39.07
N PRO A 533 -25.92 13.27 39.89
CA PRO A 533 -27.26 13.77 39.55
C PRO A 533 -27.32 14.55 38.23
N GLN A 534 -26.19 15.09 37.76
CA GLN A 534 -26.06 15.79 36.48
C GLN A 534 -25.88 14.85 35.28
N ALA A 535 -25.75 13.54 35.49
CA ALA A 535 -25.55 12.55 34.45
C ALA A 535 -26.67 12.60 33.39
N PRO A 536 -26.33 12.65 32.09
CA PRO A 536 -27.34 12.65 31.04
C PRO A 536 -28.07 11.29 30.97
N PRO A 537 -29.40 11.24 31.13
CA PRO A 537 -30.13 9.97 31.19
C PRO A 537 -30.15 9.22 29.85
N ASP A 538 -30.17 9.95 28.73
CA ASP A 538 -30.10 9.40 27.37
C ASP A 538 -28.75 8.71 27.09
N LEU A 539 -27.65 9.29 27.56
CA LEU A 539 -26.32 8.70 27.46
C LEU A 539 -26.23 7.41 28.29
N LEU A 540 -26.74 7.43 29.53
CA LEU A 540 -26.81 6.25 30.40
C LEU A 540 -27.66 5.14 29.77
N GLU A 541 -28.89 5.44 29.35
CA GLU A 541 -29.81 4.45 28.81
C GLU A 541 -29.27 3.79 27.55
N LYS A 542 -28.68 4.57 26.64
CA LYS A 542 -28.04 4.00 25.45
C LYS A 542 -26.82 3.17 25.82
N ALA A 543 -25.99 3.57 26.80
CA ALA A 543 -24.87 2.75 27.25
C ALA A 543 -25.34 1.42 27.87
N LEU A 544 -26.38 1.44 28.70
CA LEU A 544 -26.97 0.23 29.29
C LEU A 544 -27.55 -0.69 28.22
N PHE A 545 -28.20 -0.16 27.19
CA PHE A 545 -28.74 -0.95 26.08
C PHE A 545 -27.68 -1.81 25.37
N PHE A 546 -26.49 -1.24 25.11
CA PHE A 546 -25.40 -1.97 24.46
C PHE A 546 -24.65 -2.86 25.44
N ALA A 547 -24.38 -2.38 26.66
CA ALA A 547 -23.70 -3.17 27.68
C ALA A 547 -24.51 -4.42 28.04
N SER A 548 -25.83 -4.33 28.17
CA SER A 548 -26.68 -5.45 28.56
C SER A 548 -26.64 -6.60 27.55
N ARG A 549 -26.61 -6.29 26.25
CA ARG A 549 -26.51 -7.29 25.18
C ARG A 549 -25.13 -7.93 25.09
N ILE A 550 -24.07 -7.14 25.25
CA ILE A 550 -22.72 -7.71 25.34
C ILE A 550 -22.62 -8.66 26.54
N LEU A 551 -23.18 -8.28 27.69
CA LEU A 551 -23.21 -9.13 28.88
C LEU A 551 -24.06 -10.39 28.68
N ALA A 552 -25.10 -10.34 27.85
CA ALA A 552 -25.92 -11.51 27.51
C ALA A 552 -25.16 -12.62 26.77
N TRP A 553 -23.99 -12.32 26.18
CA TRP A 553 -23.10 -13.34 25.63
C TRP A 553 -22.39 -14.17 26.70
N ASP A 554 -22.45 -13.78 27.97
CA ASP A 554 -21.98 -14.62 29.07
C ASP A 554 -23.02 -15.73 29.26
N PRO A 555 -22.67 -17.02 29.13
CA PRO A 555 -23.60 -18.11 29.39
C PRO A 555 -24.22 -18.06 30.79
N ASP A 556 -23.54 -17.45 31.78
CA ASP A 556 -24.05 -17.29 33.14
C ASP A 556 -25.14 -16.18 33.22
N ILE A 557 -25.21 -15.26 32.25
CA ILE A 557 -26.18 -14.17 32.17
C ILE A 557 -27.32 -14.50 31.20
N GLY A 558 -26.98 -14.93 29.97
CA GLY A 558 -27.89 -15.56 29.01
C GLY A 558 -29.01 -14.70 28.40
N SER A 559 -29.30 -13.49 28.90
CA SER A 559 -30.30 -12.60 28.31
C SER A 559 -29.98 -11.11 28.46
N PRO A 560 -30.47 -10.24 27.55
CA PRO A 560 -30.32 -8.78 27.67
C PRO A 560 -30.96 -8.20 28.93
N GLU A 561 -32.03 -8.82 29.46
CA GLU A 561 -32.71 -8.38 30.68
C GLU A 561 -31.80 -8.61 31.90
N ALA A 562 -31.27 -9.83 32.06
CA ALA A 562 -30.30 -10.15 33.12
C ALA A 562 -28.99 -9.37 32.94
N GLY A 563 -28.57 -9.16 31.69
CA GLY A 563 -27.43 -8.31 31.36
C GLY A 563 -27.63 -6.86 31.79
N ARG A 564 -28.86 -6.33 31.71
CA ARG A 564 -29.18 -4.98 32.17
C ARG A 564 -29.11 -4.90 33.69
N GLU A 565 -29.68 -5.87 34.40
CA GLU A 565 -29.57 -5.97 35.87
C GLU A 565 -28.10 -6.00 36.30
N ARG A 566 -27.27 -6.80 35.62
CA ARG A 566 -25.83 -6.85 35.89
C ARG A 566 -25.12 -5.54 35.61
N ALA A 567 -25.40 -4.88 34.48
CA ALA A 567 -24.80 -3.60 34.13
C ALA A 567 -25.14 -2.51 35.16
N VAL A 568 -26.41 -2.45 35.60
CA VAL A 568 -26.87 -1.52 36.64
C VAL A 568 -26.15 -1.82 37.97
N ALA A 569 -26.09 -3.08 38.40
CA ALA A 569 -25.37 -3.45 39.63
C ALA A 569 -23.88 -3.06 39.61
N LEU A 570 -23.22 -3.14 38.45
CA LEU A 570 -21.82 -2.74 38.28
C LEU A 570 -21.63 -1.22 38.33
N LEU A 571 -22.61 -0.43 37.88
CA LEU A 571 -22.62 1.02 38.05
C LEU A 571 -22.92 1.41 39.51
N GLU A 572 -23.93 0.80 40.13
CA GLU A 572 -24.36 1.10 41.49
C GLU A 572 -23.28 0.82 42.54
N SER A 573 -22.52 -0.26 42.36
CA SER A 573 -21.39 -0.62 43.22
C SER A 573 -20.10 0.20 42.95
N GLY A 574 -20.11 1.09 41.96
CA GLY A 574 -18.95 1.84 41.50
C GLY A 574 -17.86 0.98 40.83
N ALA A 575 -18.15 -0.29 40.53
CA ALA A 575 -17.19 -1.20 39.91
C ALA A 575 -16.83 -0.74 38.49
N ALA A 576 -17.81 -0.26 37.72
CA ALA A 576 -17.56 0.32 36.39
C ALA A 576 -16.64 1.55 36.46
N ALA A 577 -16.84 2.46 37.42
CA ALA A 577 -15.97 3.62 37.61
C ALA A 577 -14.52 3.22 37.94
N ARG A 578 -14.34 2.26 38.87
CA ARG A 578 -13.01 1.73 39.20
C ARG A 578 -12.34 1.05 38.01
N ALA A 579 -13.10 0.31 37.20
CA ALA A 579 -12.58 -0.30 35.98
C ALA A 579 -12.16 0.75 34.94
N PHE A 580 -12.89 1.87 34.82
CA PHE A 580 -12.48 2.97 33.94
C PHE A 580 -11.14 3.57 34.37
N GLU A 581 -10.95 3.82 35.67
CA GLU A 581 -9.68 4.30 36.20
C GLU A 581 -8.54 3.27 35.99
N ALA A 582 -8.80 1.98 36.17
CA ALA A 582 -7.81 0.93 35.89
C ALA A 582 -7.40 0.89 34.40
N ILE A 583 -8.35 1.08 33.48
CA ILE A 583 -8.07 1.18 32.04
C ILE A 583 -7.21 2.43 31.76
N ILE A 584 -7.53 3.57 32.37
CA ILE A 584 -6.76 4.81 32.24
C ILE A 584 -5.31 4.60 32.71
N ASP A 585 -5.12 3.96 33.86
CA ASP A 585 -3.79 3.68 34.42
C ASP A 585 -3.00 2.73 33.53
N ALA A 586 -3.62 1.63 33.10
CA ALA A 586 -2.97 0.63 32.25
C ALA A 586 -2.55 1.17 30.87
N GLN A 587 -3.33 2.11 30.33
CA GLN A 587 -3.01 2.78 29.06
C GLN A 587 -1.96 3.87 29.18
N GLY A 588 -1.62 4.30 30.39
CA GLY A 588 -0.77 5.46 30.65
C GLY A 588 -1.62 6.71 30.89
N ARG A 589 -1.88 6.98 32.18
CA ARG A 589 -2.69 8.11 32.64
C ARG A 589 -2.11 9.44 32.16
N ARG A 590 -2.99 10.33 31.72
CA ARG A 590 -2.70 11.75 31.56
C ARG A 590 -2.96 12.48 32.88
N ALA A 591 -1.94 13.14 33.41
CA ALA A 591 -2.03 13.93 34.64
C ALA A 591 -1.38 15.32 34.44
N PRO A 592 -2.12 16.43 34.62
CA PRO A 592 -3.57 16.49 34.85
C PRO A 592 -4.38 16.05 33.62
N PRO A 593 -5.65 15.60 33.80
CA PRO A 593 -6.57 15.44 32.67
C PRO A 593 -6.84 16.80 32.02
N ILE A 594 -7.29 16.78 30.76
CA ILE A 594 -7.71 18.01 30.09
C ILE A 594 -9.13 18.37 30.53
N GLU A 595 -9.30 19.58 31.05
CA GLU A 595 -10.60 20.12 31.45
C GLU A 595 -11.17 21.03 30.35
N PRO A 596 -12.49 21.29 30.35
CA PRO A 596 -13.11 22.23 29.42
C PRO A 596 -12.47 23.62 29.46
N GLY A 597 -12.41 24.28 28.30
CA GLY A 597 -11.80 25.60 28.14
C GLY A 597 -12.43 26.66 29.04
N LEU A 598 -11.59 27.56 29.55
CA LEU A 598 -12.00 28.62 30.49
C LEU A 598 -12.64 29.83 29.80
N LEU A 599 -12.41 30.02 28.50
CA LEU A 599 -13.09 31.05 27.74
C LEU A 599 -14.46 30.52 27.34
N VAL A 600 -15.49 31.10 27.95
CA VAL A 600 -16.87 30.64 27.82
C VAL A 600 -17.76 31.74 27.26
N HIS A 601 -18.57 31.40 26.27
CA HIS A 601 -19.67 32.24 25.80
C HIS A 601 -20.99 31.50 25.92
N THR A 602 -21.98 32.11 26.57
CA THR A 602 -23.31 31.50 26.73
C THR A 602 -24.27 32.04 25.69
N VAL A 603 -24.83 31.14 24.88
CA VAL A 603 -25.91 31.45 23.95
C VAL A 603 -27.24 31.33 24.68
N ARG A 604 -28.08 32.36 24.58
CA ARG A 604 -29.33 32.50 25.32
C ARG A 604 -30.55 32.41 24.41
N ALA A 605 -31.67 31.95 24.95
CA ALA A 605 -32.92 31.84 24.23
C ALA A 605 -33.47 33.23 23.87
N GLY A 606 -33.78 33.45 22.59
CA GLY A 606 -34.40 34.70 22.12
C GLY A 606 -35.90 34.78 22.42
N ARG A 607 -36.56 33.65 22.68
CA ARG A 607 -37.99 33.56 23.03
C ARG A 607 -38.23 32.48 24.09
N SER A 608 -39.39 32.57 24.75
CA SER A 608 -39.90 31.50 25.60
C SER A 608 -40.67 30.47 24.76
N GLY A 609 -40.76 29.23 25.24
CA GLY A 609 -41.52 28.15 24.60
C GLY A 609 -41.00 26.77 24.99
N LEU A 610 -41.37 25.74 24.23
CA LEU A 610 -40.88 24.37 24.42
C LEU A 610 -39.70 24.06 23.48
N ILE A 611 -38.62 23.42 23.94
CA ILE A 611 -37.56 22.95 23.03
C ILE A 611 -38.07 21.72 22.25
N GLU A 612 -38.33 21.89 20.96
CA GLU A 612 -38.82 20.82 20.08
C GLU A 612 -37.69 20.04 19.41
N GLU A 613 -36.61 20.73 19.02
CA GLU A 613 -35.47 20.12 18.32
C GLU A 613 -34.15 20.76 18.75
N ILE A 614 -33.08 19.96 18.77
CA ILE A 614 -31.69 20.43 18.86
C ILE A 614 -30.94 19.92 17.64
N ASP A 615 -30.48 20.85 16.81
CA ASP A 615 -29.71 20.53 15.62
C ASP A 615 -28.27 20.16 15.99
N GLY A 616 -28.02 18.86 16.11
CA GLY A 616 -26.70 18.36 16.48
C GLY A 616 -25.60 18.71 15.49
N TRP A 617 -25.91 18.93 14.20
CA TRP A 617 -24.89 19.27 13.21
C TRP A 617 -24.43 20.71 13.33
N ALA A 618 -25.38 21.64 13.53
CA ALA A 618 -25.07 23.03 13.82
C ALA A 618 -24.22 23.13 15.10
N VAL A 619 -24.65 22.44 16.17
CA VAL A 619 -23.89 22.45 17.43
C VAL A 619 -22.50 21.83 17.29
N ALA A 620 -22.37 20.71 16.56
CA ALA A 620 -21.06 20.14 16.26
C ALA A 620 -20.19 21.06 15.39
N GLY A 621 -20.81 21.83 14.48
CA GLY A 621 -20.14 22.90 13.71
C GLY A 621 -19.54 23.97 14.60
N ILE A 622 -20.30 24.45 15.57
CA ILE A 622 -19.85 25.43 16.57
C ILE A 622 -18.71 24.85 17.41
N ALA A 623 -18.86 23.62 17.90
CA ALA A 623 -17.79 22.95 18.67
C ALA A 623 -16.50 22.83 17.85
N ARG A 624 -16.59 22.51 16.55
CA ARG A 624 -15.42 22.48 15.65
C ARG A 624 -14.79 23.85 15.45
N ARG A 625 -15.60 24.90 15.28
CA ARG A 625 -15.11 26.28 15.18
C ARG A 625 -14.47 26.78 16.48
N ALA A 626 -14.92 26.28 17.63
CA ALA A 626 -14.31 26.57 18.92
C ALA A 626 -12.94 25.89 19.12
N GLY A 627 -12.56 24.94 18.25
CA GLY A 627 -11.25 24.27 18.25
C GLY A 627 -11.31 22.74 18.33
N ALA A 628 -12.48 22.15 18.60
CA ALA A 628 -12.61 20.69 18.73
C ALA A 628 -12.44 19.98 17.36
N PRO A 629 -11.89 18.75 17.30
CA PRO A 629 -11.32 17.96 18.39
C PRO A 629 -9.84 18.26 18.68
N PHE A 630 -9.19 19.12 17.89
CA PHE A 630 -7.74 19.36 17.99
C PHE A 630 -7.36 20.02 19.31
N ASP A 631 -8.10 21.07 19.69
CA ASP A 631 -8.19 21.51 21.06
C ASP A 631 -9.22 20.65 21.80
N LYS A 632 -8.72 19.81 22.71
CA LYS A 632 -9.57 18.90 23.49
C LYS A 632 -10.39 19.59 24.57
N SER A 633 -9.98 20.79 24.97
CA SER A 633 -10.71 21.60 25.95
C SER A 633 -11.92 22.30 25.32
N ALA A 634 -11.92 22.48 24.00
CA ALA A 634 -12.97 23.15 23.26
C ALA A 634 -14.21 22.27 23.04
N GLY A 635 -15.36 22.92 22.91
CA GLY A 635 -16.61 22.24 22.62
C GLY A 635 -17.85 23.06 22.98
N VAL A 636 -19.00 22.39 23.01
CA VAL A 636 -20.29 22.97 23.40
C VAL A 636 -20.90 22.16 24.54
N ASP A 637 -21.39 22.86 25.56
CA ASP A 637 -22.08 22.31 26.72
C ASP A 637 -23.57 22.69 26.68
N LEU A 638 -24.43 21.74 26.34
CA LEU A 638 -25.87 21.90 26.27
C LEU A 638 -26.47 22.10 27.67
N LYS A 639 -27.26 23.16 27.82
CA LYS A 639 -27.94 23.50 29.08
C LYS A 639 -29.40 23.08 29.07
N MET A 640 -30.02 23.04 27.89
CA MET A 640 -31.41 22.59 27.68
C MET A 640 -31.48 21.35 26.81
N ARG A 641 -32.51 20.53 27.04
CA ARG A 641 -32.84 19.30 26.30
C ARG A 641 -34.16 19.44 25.54
N VAL A 642 -34.33 18.60 24.52
CA VAL A 642 -35.62 18.43 23.84
C VAL A 642 -36.70 18.03 24.85
N GLY A 643 -37.83 18.74 24.82
CA GLY A 643 -38.97 18.57 25.72
C GLY A 643 -38.94 19.46 26.98
N GLU A 644 -37.90 20.29 27.17
CA GLU A 644 -37.85 21.23 28.29
C GLU A 644 -38.46 22.59 27.92
N GLU A 645 -39.15 23.23 28.87
CA GLU A 645 -39.61 24.62 28.73
C GLU A 645 -38.43 25.58 28.91
N VAL A 646 -38.35 26.59 28.05
CA VAL A 646 -37.33 27.63 28.09
C VAL A 646 -37.98 29.01 28.20
N ARG A 647 -37.38 29.92 28.95
CA ARG A 647 -37.76 31.34 28.98
C ARG A 647 -36.78 32.17 28.17
N ALA A 648 -37.28 33.26 27.58
CA ALA A 648 -36.41 34.25 26.95
C ALA A 648 -35.30 34.71 27.93
N GLY A 649 -34.05 34.61 27.49
CA GLY A 649 -32.86 34.91 28.29
C GLY A 649 -32.21 33.69 28.99
N ASP A 650 -32.88 32.55 29.06
CA ASP A 650 -32.29 31.32 29.62
C ASP A 650 -31.12 30.83 28.78
N ALA A 651 -30.15 30.17 29.41
CA ALA A 651 -29.01 29.60 28.70
C ALA A 651 -29.44 28.36 27.91
N LEU A 652 -29.22 28.37 26.59
CA LEU A 652 -29.44 27.20 25.73
C LEU A 652 -28.22 26.28 25.75
N PHE A 653 -27.05 26.85 25.49
CA PHE A 653 -25.76 26.16 25.51
C PHE A 653 -24.61 27.13 25.79
N ALA A 654 -23.47 26.58 26.20
CA ALA A 654 -22.24 27.32 26.41
C ALA A 654 -21.14 26.82 25.48
N ILE A 655 -20.47 27.73 24.78
CA ILE A 655 -19.30 27.46 23.94
C ILE A 655 -18.06 27.57 24.82
N HIS A 656 -17.22 26.53 24.83
CA HIS A 656 -15.93 26.49 25.50
C HIS A 656 -14.81 26.51 24.46
N ALA A 657 -13.79 27.33 24.68
CA ALA A 657 -12.57 27.39 23.85
C ALA A 657 -11.33 27.69 24.71
N SER A 658 -10.14 27.38 24.19
CA SER A 658 -8.87 27.81 24.80
C SER A 658 -8.32 29.13 24.22
N SER A 659 -8.81 29.57 23.07
CA SER A 659 -8.38 30.81 22.41
C SER A 659 -9.55 31.77 22.18
N ALA A 660 -9.27 33.08 22.28
CA ALA A 660 -10.28 34.11 22.04
C ALA A 660 -10.71 34.16 20.56
N ALA A 661 -9.77 33.91 19.64
CA ALA A 661 -10.04 33.91 18.21
C ALA A 661 -11.02 32.80 17.80
N ASP A 662 -10.82 31.57 18.30
CA ASP A 662 -11.72 30.44 18.04
C ASP A 662 -13.08 30.66 18.69
N LEU A 663 -13.10 31.22 19.90
CA LEU A 663 -14.36 31.58 20.58
C LEU A 663 -15.15 32.60 19.76
N ASP A 664 -14.50 33.63 19.20
CA ASP A 664 -15.16 34.67 18.42
C ASP A 664 -15.67 34.17 17.05
N GLU A 665 -14.97 33.22 16.42
CA GLU A 665 -15.47 32.52 15.23
C GLU A 665 -16.68 31.63 15.58
N ALA A 666 -16.61 30.88 16.67
CA ALA A 666 -17.70 30.03 17.13
C ALA A 666 -18.96 30.83 17.52
N LYS A 667 -18.79 32.01 18.14
CA LYS A 667 -19.88 32.96 18.41
C LYS A 667 -20.57 33.40 17.12
N ARG A 668 -19.80 33.86 16.14
CA ARG A 668 -20.34 34.31 14.86
C ARG A 668 -21.14 33.20 14.16
N LEU A 669 -20.66 31.95 14.23
CA LEU A 669 -21.42 30.82 13.70
C LEU A 669 -22.70 30.56 14.48
N ALA A 670 -22.66 30.62 15.81
CA ALA A 670 -23.83 30.43 16.67
C ALA A 670 -24.91 31.51 16.49
N GLU A 671 -24.54 32.73 16.14
CA GLU A 671 -25.46 33.82 15.79
C GLU A 671 -26.10 33.62 14.40
N ALA A 672 -25.38 32.99 13.47
CA ALA A 672 -25.84 32.75 12.11
C ALA A 672 -26.70 31.48 11.96
N GLU A 673 -26.50 30.46 12.80
CA GLU A 673 -27.18 29.17 12.71
C GLU A 673 -28.21 28.96 13.83
N ALA A 674 -29.44 28.62 13.46
CA ALA A 674 -30.46 28.22 14.42
C ALA A 674 -30.18 26.81 14.95
N CYS A 675 -29.60 26.71 16.15
CA CYS A 675 -29.28 25.43 16.79
C CYS A 675 -30.46 24.75 17.50
N TYR A 676 -31.50 25.53 17.83
CA TYR A 676 -32.66 25.10 18.59
C TYR A 676 -33.94 25.49 17.86
N LEU A 677 -34.87 24.54 17.74
CA LEU A 677 -36.26 24.85 17.42
C LEU A 677 -37.01 24.98 18.74
N ILE A 678 -37.42 26.21 19.05
CA ILE A 678 -38.27 26.51 20.20
C ILE A 678 -39.68 26.63 19.65
N GLY A 679 -40.62 25.78 20.07
CA GLY A 679 -42.04 25.85 19.78
C GLY A 679 -42.74 26.95 20.58
N ASP A 680 -44.08 26.95 20.56
CA ASP A 680 -44.89 27.90 21.33
C ASP A 680 -45.10 27.47 22.79
#